data_AF-V9EL25-F1
#
_entry.id   AF-V9EL25-F1
#
_cell.length_a   1.000
_cell.length_b   1.000
_cell.length_c   1.000
_cell.angle_alpha   90.00
_cell.angle_beta   90.00
_cell.angle_gamma   90.00
#
_symmetry.space_group_name_H-M   'P 1'
#
loop_
_entity.id
_entity.type
_entity.pdbx_description
1 polymer ?
#
loop_
_entity_poly.entity_id
_entity_poly.type
_entity_poly.pdbx_seq_one_letter_code
_entity_poly.pdbx_strand_id
1 'polypeptide(L)'
;MATPPPAPAAAADVQKGFSALTLDAPVPAAPEAAALPVDEKIAKLAAITGAPLSAETEAQLRALFAEKAHPIAYDGFEPSGRVTLASGLLRALNAKRLIDAGCHVRLLVADTHALLNNKFGGDLKKLQSVSTYMVEVWKALGLDADKLPNLEIMLASTETARHAGAYWSQVLDAAGRFTVERVQQCAPIMGRKTDDAVHNTNRILYPLMQLADGFLLQADIYQLGADQEAGNELVREYIAQKELPKKPVFLTHPLLLGLKQEQFKMTTTDAESAIYVDDTAAEVKTKIKKAYCVPGEVEANPVLNYMKYLVFPLHADGITLERSEKNGGNLTFASYDELEAAFSSEKVHPADLKPCLTKYINALLEPVRQHFASGPLKTMFSSIKKLKVSPIPDGDKLANLTLPGFPESVKEWKASSLSLEERYAVARSVGEECIQENELQALLEKKDNPVCYDGFEPSGRMHIAQGVLRTVNVNKLTSTGSVFRFWVADWFAMLNNKMGGDLDKIRMVGQYMVEIWKSVGMDMTNVEFLWASKEIISHSASYWLRVMDIARRTTIARTLKCCTIMGRKEKEGMQAAQILYPLMQCADIFNLKADICQLGIDQRKINMLARDYCDQAKIRFKPIILSHHMLMGLKEGQEKMSKSDPESAIFMEDAAEDVSRKIENAFCPEGVVEANPILDYMKHIICPRFATEGVTVKLADGSEKTFAAYQELEEAFVARQVNGADLKAALTKYLNEILEPVREHFSKGEAKELLAKVRSFRITR
;
A
#
# COMPACT_ATOMS: atom_id res chain seq x y z
N MET A 1 3.86 -13.61 26.40
CA MET A 1 2.97 -13.08 25.36
C MET A 1 2.95 -11.58 25.51
N ALA A 2 3.53 -10.83 24.56
CA ALA A 2 3.42 -9.38 24.58
C ALA A 2 1.99 -9.03 24.18
N THR A 3 1.33 -8.13 24.93
CA THR A 3 0.03 -7.59 24.54
C THR A 3 0.16 -6.99 23.14
N PRO A 4 -0.63 -7.47 22.16
CA PRO A 4 -0.59 -6.90 20.82
C PRO A 4 -0.94 -5.41 20.91
N PRO A 5 -0.33 -4.54 20.07
CA PRO A 5 -0.84 -3.19 19.93
C PRO A 5 -2.33 -3.28 19.57
N PRO A 6 -3.19 -2.42 20.16
CA PRO A 6 -4.61 -2.45 19.83
C PRO A 6 -4.76 -2.38 18.32
N ALA A 7 -5.49 -3.34 17.74
CA ALA A 7 -5.95 -3.21 16.38
C ALA A 7 -6.72 -1.87 16.29
N PRO A 8 -6.50 -1.04 15.27
CA PRO A 8 -7.34 0.13 15.05
C PRO A 8 -8.79 -0.36 14.95
N ALA A 9 -9.58 -0.02 15.97
CA ALA A 9 -10.90 -0.60 16.16
C ALA A 9 -11.79 -0.25 14.97
N ALA A 10 -12.52 -1.25 14.47
CA ALA A 10 -13.68 -1.01 13.62
C ALA A 10 -14.61 -0.04 14.38
N ALA A 11 -14.99 1.05 13.72
CA ALA A 11 -15.66 2.23 14.30
C ALA A 11 -14.79 3.13 15.20
N ALA A 12 -13.62 3.52 14.70
CA ALA A 12 -13.08 4.89 14.79
C ALA A 12 -13.34 5.72 16.07
N ASP A 13 -12.83 5.29 17.22
CA ASP A 13 -12.50 6.23 18.29
C ASP A 13 -11.44 7.18 17.75
N VAL A 14 -11.82 8.43 17.53
CA VAL A 14 -10.91 9.48 17.10
C VAL A 14 -9.82 9.61 18.16
N GLN A 15 -8.56 9.41 17.77
CA GLN A 15 -7.46 9.58 18.71
C GLN A 15 -7.54 10.99 19.29
N LYS A 16 -7.50 11.09 20.63
CA LYS A 16 -7.62 12.37 21.35
C LYS A 16 -6.67 13.42 20.75
N GLY A 17 -7.22 14.57 20.37
CA GLY A 17 -6.48 15.69 19.77
C GLY A 17 -6.48 15.70 18.24
N PHE A 18 -7.03 14.68 17.58
CA PHE A 18 -7.23 14.65 16.14
C PHE A 18 -8.70 14.87 15.77
N SER A 19 -8.93 15.38 14.58
CA SER A 19 -10.23 15.50 13.92
C SER A 19 -10.55 14.22 13.15
N ALA A 20 -11.84 13.95 12.90
CA ALA A 20 -12.26 12.87 12.03
C ALA A 20 -12.71 13.42 10.67
N LEU A 21 -12.12 12.92 9.58
CA LEU A 21 -12.54 13.33 8.25
C LEU A 21 -13.94 12.81 7.95
N THR A 22 -14.80 13.71 7.50
CA THR A 22 -16.12 13.39 6.94
C THR A 22 -16.13 13.80 5.47
N LEU A 23 -16.34 12.82 4.57
CA LEU A 23 -16.25 13.05 3.12
C LEU A 23 -17.49 13.75 2.54
N ASP A 24 -18.66 13.51 3.12
CA ASP A 24 -19.95 14.00 2.60
C ASP A 24 -20.55 15.15 3.41
N ALA A 25 -19.84 15.64 4.44
CA ALA A 25 -20.31 16.74 5.26
C ALA A 25 -19.89 18.10 4.64
N PRO A 26 -20.76 19.12 4.66
CA PRO A 26 -20.35 20.47 4.34
C PRO A 26 -19.22 20.91 5.26
N VAL A 27 -18.23 21.55 4.68
CA VAL A 27 -17.15 22.19 5.45
C VAL A 27 -17.77 23.26 6.35
N PRO A 28 -17.39 23.34 7.65
CA PRO A 28 -17.88 24.37 8.55
C PRO A 28 -17.68 25.78 7.98
N ALA A 29 -18.70 26.63 8.06
CA ALA A 29 -18.63 27.99 7.57
C ALA A 29 -17.83 28.90 8.52
N ALA A 30 -16.96 29.73 7.95
CA ALA A 30 -16.26 30.81 8.66
C ALA A 30 -16.71 32.17 8.06
N PRO A 31 -17.91 32.67 8.42
CA PRO A 31 -18.60 33.72 7.68
C PRO A 31 -17.85 35.06 7.60
N GLU A 32 -17.07 35.42 8.62
CA GLU A 32 -16.28 36.67 8.62
C GLU A 32 -15.12 36.62 7.62
N ALA A 33 -14.37 35.51 7.57
CA ALA A 33 -13.27 35.33 6.62
C ALA A 33 -13.78 35.12 5.18
N ALA A 34 -14.98 34.56 5.01
CA ALA A 34 -15.64 34.46 3.71
C ALA A 34 -15.91 35.84 3.08
N ALA A 35 -16.18 36.86 3.89
CA ALA A 35 -16.58 38.19 3.45
C ALA A 35 -15.41 39.07 2.96
N LEU A 36 -14.15 38.63 3.12
CA LEU A 36 -13.00 39.40 2.65
C LEU A 36 -13.00 39.57 1.12
N PRO A 37 -12.62 40.75 0.60
CA PRO A 37 -12.40 40.95 -0.83
C PRO A 37 -11.40 39.94 -1.39
N VAL A 38 -11.62 39.47 -2.62
CA VAL A 38 -10.76 38.45 -3.25
C VAL A 38 -9.31 38.93 -3.32
N ASP A 39 -9.05 40.21 -3.59
CA ASP A 39 -7.69 40.75 -3.62
C ASP A 39 -6.96 40.61 -2.29
N GLU A 40 -7.66 40.82 -1.16
CA GLU A 40 -7.08 40.62 0.17
C GLU A 40 -6.79 39.15 0.46
N LYS A 41 -7.68 38.25 0.02
CA LYS A 41 -7.46 36.79 0.11
C LYS A 41 -6.22 36.40 -0.68
N ILE A 42 -6.10 36.85 -1.93
CA ILE A 42 -4.94 36.59 -2.80
C ILE A 42 -3.65 37.12 -2.18
N ALA A 43 -3.65 38.34 -1.61
CA ALA A 43 -2.47 38.90 -0.95
C ALA A 43 -2.00 38.05 0.24
N LYS A 44 -2.92 37.54 1.07
CA LYS A 44 -2.62 36.62 2.18
C LYS A 44 -2.00 35.32 1.67
N LEU A 45 -2.50 34.76 0.57
CA LEU A 45 -1.96 33.54 -0.04
C LEU A 45 -0.61 33.78 -0.72
N ALA A 46 -0.41 34.91 -1.39
CA ALA A 46 0.89 35.29 -1.97
C ALA A 46 1.99 35.39 -0.92
N ALA A 47 1.66 35.84 0.31
CA ALA A 47 2.64 35.89 1.39
C ALA A 47 3.21 34.52 1.79
N ILE A 48 2.53 33.41 1.46
CA ILE A 48 2.99 32.03 1.72
C ILE A 48 4.19 31.65 0.85
N THR A 49 4.20 32.07 -0.41
CA THR A 49 5.28 31.74 -1.37
C THR A 49 6.53 32.59 -1.15
N GLY A 50 6.41 33.72 -0.45
CA GLY A 50 7.50 34.66 -0.23
C GLY A 50 7.89 35.46 -1.47
N ALA A 51 7.10 35.37 -2.54
CA ALA A 51 7.28 36.06 -3.81
C ALA A 51 5.91 36.35 -4.46
N PRO A 52 5.81 37.26 -5.44
CA PRO A 52 4.58 37.42 -6.20
C PRO A 52 4.10 36.09 -6.82
N LEU A 53 2.80 35.85 -6.81
CA LEU A 53 2.21 34.68 -7.47
C LEU A 53 2.40 34.79 -8.99
N SER A 54 2.52 33.66 -9.68
CA SER A 54 2.45 33.65 -11.14
C SER A 54 1.04 34.06 -11.59
N ALA A 55 0.93 34.66 -12.78
CA ALA A 55 -0.36 35.05 -13.35
C ALA A 55 -1.33 33.85 -13.46
N GLU A 56 -0.80 32.65 -13.74
CA GLU A 56 -1.58 31.42 -13.79
C GLU A 56 -2.11 31.02 -12.41
N THR A 57 -1.25 30.97 -11.40
CA THR A 57 -1.64 30.60 -10.03
C THR A 57 -2.64 31.59 -9.46
N GLU A 58 -2.43 32.89 -9.68
CA GLU A 58 -3.38 33.91 -9.24
C GLU A 58 -4.75 33.74 -9.91
N ALA A 59 -4.79 33.53 -11.23
CA ALA A 59 -6.04 33.31 -11.97
C ALA A 59 -6.78 32.06 -11.45
N GLN A 60 -6.06 30.97 -11.19
CA GLN A 60 -6.63 29.74 -10.62
C GLN A 60 -7.23 29.98 -9.22
N LEU A 61 -6.53 30.70 -8.33
CA LEU A 61 -7.05 31.02 -7.00
C LEU A 61 -8.28 31.93 -7.05
N ARG A 62 -8.29 32.93 -7.94
CA ARG A 62 -9.45 33.81 -8.13
C ARG A 62 -10.67 33.03 -8.61
N ALA A 63 -10.49 32.14 -9.58
CA ALA A 63 -11.56 31.26 -10.05
C ALA A 63 -12.06 30.34 -8.93
N LEU A 64 -11.15 29.77 -8.14
CA LEU A 64 -11.47 28.90 -7.01
C LEU A 64 -12.30 29.61 -5.94
N PHE A 65 -11.94 30.85 -5.56
CA PHE A 65 -12.73 31.64 -4.61
C PHE A 65 -14.07 32.13 -5.16
N ALA A 66 -14.22 32.23 -6.49
CA ALA A 66 -15.50 32.54 -7.12
C ALA A 66 -16.44 31.32 -7.10
N GLU A 67 -15.90 30.10 -7.21
CA GLU A 67 -16.66 28.85 -7.18
C GLU A 67 -16.99 28.40 -5.75
N LYS A 68 -16.02 28.51 -4.83
CA LYS A 68 -16.09 27.95 -3.49
C LYS A 68 -15.75 28.98 -2.43
N ALA A 69 -16.71 29.23 -1.53
CA ALA A 69 -16.55 30.19 -0.43
C ALA A 69 -15.41 29.82 0.53
N HIS A 70 -15.22 28.52 0.78
CA HIS A 70 -14.21 27.97 1.68
C HIS A 70 -13.39 26.86 1.00
N PRO A 71 -12.41 27.21 0.15
CA PRO A 71 -11.52 26.21 -0.45
C PRO A 71 -10.75 25.45 0.62
N ILE A 72 -10.53 24.16 0.39
CA ILE A 72 -9.83 23.26 1.30
C ILE A 72 -8.34 23.29 0.97
N ALA A 73 -7.51 23.72 1.91
CA ALA A 73 -6.06 23.67 1.80
C ALA A 73 -5.48 22.55 2.67
N TYR A 74 -4.45 21.87 2.18
CA TYR A 74 -3.80 20.79 2.92
C TYR A 74 -2.28 20.91 2.98
N ASP A 75 -1.70 20.48 4.11
CA ASP A 75 -0.28 20.16 4.27
C ASP A 75 -0.09 18.86 5.07
N GLY A 76 1.00 18.14 4.80
CA GLY A 76 1.32 16.84 5.38
C GLY A 76 2.66 16.82 6.15
N PHE A 77 2.70 16.09 7.26
CA PHE A 77 3.85 16.10 8.18
C PHE A 77 4.23 14.71 8.65
N GLU A 78 5.45 14.26 8.35
CA GLU A 78 6.02 13.09 9.00
C GLU A 78 6.31 13.38 10.49
N PRO A 79 5.78 12.58 11.44
CA PRO A 79 6.18 12.66 12.84
C PRO A 79 7.58 12.06 13.06
N SER A 80 8.63 12.82 12.74
CA SER A 80 10.02 12.35 12.71
C SER A 80 10.90 12.82 13.88
N GLY A 81 10.34 13.49 14.89
CA GLY A 81 11.05 13.92 16.10
C GLY A 81 10.56 15.24 16.68
N ARG A 82 11.49 15.99 17.27
CA ARG A 82 11.21 17.34 17.79
C ARG A 82 10.81 18.27 16.64
N VAL A 83 9.86 19.18 16.91
CA VAL A 83 9.36 20.13 15.91
C VAL A 83 10.39 21.23 15.68
N THR A 84 10.75 21.49 14.42
CA THR A 84 11.68 22.55 14.04
C THR A 84 10.95 23.87 13.82
N LEU A 85 11.67 24.98 13.65
CA LEU A 85 11.01 26.24 13.24
C LEU A 85 10.25 26.11 11.91
N ALA A 86 10.70 25.26 10.99
CA ALA A 86 10.01 25.01 9.73
C ALA A 86 8.69 24.28 9.98
N SER A 87 8.69 23.12 10.63
CA SER A 87 7.46 22.34 10.84
C SER A 87 6.54 22.92 11.93
N GLY A 88 7.05 23.83 12.76
CA GLY A 88 6.30 24.57 13.77
C GLY A 88 5.88 25.95 13.29
N LEU A 89 6.73 26.96 13.53
CA LEU A 89 6.39 28.39 13.33
C LEU A 89 5.98 28.72 11.89
N LEU A 90 6.77 28.33 10.88
CA LEU A 90 6.47 28.67 9.49
C LEU A 90 5.13 28.05 9.05
N ARG A 91 4.86 26.81 9.48
CA ARG A 91 3.61 26.10 9.17
C ARG A 91 2.41 26.68 9.89
N ALA A 92 2.58 27.02 11.17
CA ALA A 92 1.54 27.72 11.93
C ALA A 92 1.18 29.07 11.28
N LEU A 93 2.19 29.82 10.82
CA LEU A 93 1.98 31.07 10.10
C LEU A 93 1.24 30.86 8.78
N ASN A 94 1.65 29.89 7.96
CA ASN A 94 1.01 29.63 6.67
C ASN A 94 -0.42 29.11 6.81
N ALA A 95 -0.68 28.23 7.79
CA ALA A 95 -2.03 27.78 8.10
C ALA A 95 -2.94 28.94 8.55
N LYS A 96 -2.43 29.87 9.38
CA LYS A 96 -3.17 31.09 9.74
C LYS A 96 -3.46 31.97 8.53
N ARG A 97 -2.49 32.17 7.62
CA ARG A 97 -2.73 32.92 6.37
C ARG A 97 -3.83 32.30 5.51
N LEU A 98 -3.89 30.97 5.42
CA LEU A 98 -4.96 30.25 4.73
C LEU A 98 -6.31 30.45 5.42
N ILE A 99 -6.36 30.25 6.74
CA ILE A 99 -7.56 30.46 7.58
C ILE A 99 -8.08 31.90 7.41
N ASP A 100 -7.20 32.89 7.52
CA ASP A 100 -7.50 34.32 7.38
C ASP A 100 -7.87 34.70 5.95
N ALA A 101 -7.51 33.90 4.94
CA ALA A 101 -7.97 34.06 3.57
C ALA A 101 -9.34 33.39 3.32
N GLY A 102 -9.94 32.78 4.35
CA GLY A 102 -11.23 32.11 4.26
C GLY A 102 -11.15 30.64 3.84
N CYS A 103 -9.96 30.04 3.78
CA CYS A 103 -9.81 28.62 3.49
C CYS A 103 -10.19 27.77 4.71
N HIS A 104 -10.57 26.52 4.45
CA HIS A 104 -10.60 25.46 5.45
C HIS A 104 -9.30 24.68 5.39
N VAL A 105 -8.61 24.51 6.51
CA VAL A 105 -7.27 23.94 6.55
C VAL A 105 -7.29 22.54 7.13
N ARG A 106 -6.65 21.61 6.42
CA ARG A 106 -6.50 20.20 6.79
C ARG A 106 -5.02 19.87 6.96
N LEU A 107 -4.58 19.64 8.20
CA LEU A 107 -3.21 19.22 8.49
C LEU A 107 -3.17 17.70 8.68
N LEU A 108 -2.42 17.01 7.83
CA LEU A 108 -2.27 15.56 7.90
C LEU A 108 -0.99 15.20 8.66
N VAL A 109 -1.14 14.65 9.86
CA VAL A 109 -0.03 14.02 10.58
C VAL A 109 0.17 12.61 10.01
N ALA A 110 1.23 12.47 9.22
CA ALA A 110 1.48 11.36 8.32
C ALA A 110 2.30 10.25 8.99
N ASP A 111 1.76 9.63 10.03
CA ASP A 111 2.41 8.56 10.80
C ASP A 111 2.72 7.30 9.97
N THR A 112 1.84 6.93 9.04
CA THR A 112 2.08 5.85 8.07
C THR A 112 3.20 6.17 7.08
N HIS A 113 3.31 7.43 6.66
CA HIS A 113 4.40 7.91 5.80
C HIS A 113 5.74 7.90 6.54
N ALA A 114 5.78 8.37 7.78
CA ALA A 114 6.96 8.27 8.62
C ALA A 114 7.38 6.82 8.91
N LEU A 115 6.41 5.90 9.06
CA LEU A 115 6.67 4.46 9.14
C LEU A 115 7.32 3.96 7.86
N LEU A 116 6.76 4.29 6.69
CA LEU A 116 7.33 3.94 5.39
C LEU A 116 8.72 4.54 5.19
N ASN A 117 8.97 5.74 5.69
CA ASN A 117 10.27 6.39 5.63
C ASN A 117 11.23 5.95 6.75
N ASN A 118 10.90 4.88 7.48
CA ASN A 118 11.71 4.24 8.53
C ASN A 118 12.09 5.14 9.71
N LYS A 119 11.32 6.21 9.97
CA LYS A 119 11.57 7.06 11.15
C LYS A 119 11.40 6.24 12.43
N PHE A 120 12.40 6.29 13.32
CA PHE A 120 12.46 5.46 14.53
C PHE A 120 12.34 3.95 14.27
N GLY A 121 12.83 3.47 13.12
CA GLY A 121 12.67 2.08 12.68
C GLY A 121 11.23 1.70 12.31
N GLY A 122 10.33 2.66 12.17
CA GLY A 122 8.89 2.46 11.96
C GLY A 122 8.15 1.96 13.22
N ASP A 123 8.64 2.31 14.41
CA ASP A 123 7.94 2.05 15.66
C ASP A 123 6.70 2.92 15.79
N LEU A 124 5.53 2.36 15.45
CA LEU A 124 4.26 3.09 15.38
C LEU A 124 3.90 3.79 16.71
N LYS A 125 4.24 3.21 17.86
CA LYS A 125 3.98 3.82 19.17
C LYS A 125 4.79 5.10 19.36
N LYS A 126 6.07 5.09 18.95
CA LYS A 126 6.91 6.30 18.96
C LYS A 126 6.38 7.34 17.99
N LEU A 127 6.00 6.92 16.78
CA LEU A 127 5.45 7.82 15.75
C LEU A 127 4.16 8.50 16.22
N GLN A 128 3.23 7.77 16.83
CA GLN A 128 1.98 8.32 17.36
C GLN A 128 2.20 9.21 18.60
N SER A 129 3.21 8.89 19.43
CA SER A 129 3.63 9.76 20.54
C SER A 129 4.16 11.10 20.03
N VAL A 130 5.03 11.06 19.00
CA VAL A 130 5.52 12.28 18.32
C VAL A 130 4.36 13.03 17.64
N SER A 131 3.43 12.30 17.01
CA SER A 131 2.24 12.89 16.37
C SER A 131 1.43 13.72 17.37
N THR A 132 1.17 13.18 18.56
CA THR A 132 0.45 13.88 19.64
C THR A 132 1.22 15.11 20.11
N TYR A 133 2.54 14.99 20.28
CA TYR A 133 3.41 16.11 20.63
C TYR A 133 3.38 17.24 19.58
N MET A 134 3.35 16.91 18.28
CA MET A 134 3.25 17.90 17.21
C MET A 134 1.94 18.70 17.29
N VAL A 135 0.81 18.01 17.54
CA VAL A 135 -0.49 18.67 17.73
C VAL A 135 -0.44 19.64 18.91
N GLU A 136 0.12 19.23 20.04
CA GLU A 136 0.25 20.10 21.23
C GLU A 136 1.16 21.30 20.98
N VAL A 137 2.22 21.15 20.18
CA VAL A 137 3.04 22.29 19.72
C VAL A 137 2.21 23.25 18.87
N TRP A 138 1.45 22.75 17.89
CA TRP A 138 0.62 23.61 17.03
C TRP A 138 -0.48 24.31 17.82
N LYS A 139 -1.10 23.64 18.80
CA LYS A 139 -2.02 24.26 19.76
C LYS A 139 -1.37 25.44 20.48
N ALA A 140 -0.16 25.26 21.01
CA ALA A 140 0.59 26.35 21.67
C ALA A 140 0.99 27.50 20.72
N LEU A 141 1.10 27.22 19.41
CA LEU A 141 1.31 28.23 18.37
C LEU A 141 0.01 28.88 17.87
N GLY A 142 -1.14 28.55 18.47
CA GLY A 142 -2.45 29.11 18.16
C GLY A 142 -3.19 28.42 17.02
N LEU A 143 -2.79 27.19 16.65
CA LEU A 143 -3.56 26.30 15.78
C LEU A 143 -4.29 25.26 16.63
N ASP A 144 -5.34 25.71 17.32
CA ASP A 144 -6.16 24.86 18.18
C ASP A 144 -7.45 24.48 17.45
N ALA A 145 -7.50 23.27 16.90
CA ALA A 145 -8.65 22.76 16.15
C ALA A 145 -9.94 22.70 17.01
N ASP A 146 -9.81 22.69 18.35
CA ASP A 146 -10.97 22.76 19.26
C ASP A 146 -11.59 24.17 19.29
N LYS A 147 -10.85 25.19 18.82
CA LYS A 147 -11.25 26.61 18.82
C LYS A 147 -11.39 27.21 17.44
N LEU A 148 -10.77 26.62 16.43
CA LEU A 148 -10.76 27.08 15.05
C LEU A 148 -11.69 26.20 14.21
N PRO A 149 -12.91 26.66 13.87
CA PRO A 149 -13.91 25.84 13.19
C PRO A 149 -13.49 25.43 11.77
N ASN A 150 -12.57 26.19 11.15
CA ASN A 150 -12.04 25.93 9.81
C ASN A 150 -10.65 25.26 9.82
N LEU A 151 -10.31 24.54 10.89
CA LEU A 151 -9.09 23.76 11.03
C LEU A 151 -9.41 22.33 11.43
N GLU A 152 -8.90 21.36 10.67
CA GLU A 152 -8.89 19.95 11.02
C GLU A 152 -7.45 19.44 11.06
N ILE A 153 -7.12 18.63 12.08
CA ILE A 153 -5.82 17.98 12.18
C ILE A 153 -6.04 16.48 12.24
N MET A 154 -5.59 15.74 11.23
CA MET A 154 -5.92 14.33 11.06
C MET A 154 -4.70 13.44 11.19
N LEU A 155 -4.93 12.20 11.63
CA LEU A 155 -3.90 11.17 11.70
C LEU A 155 -4.05 10.21 10.53
N ALA A 156 -3.01 10.09 9.69
CA ALA A 156 -3.08 9.31 8.45
C ALA A 156 -3.47 7.84 8.68
N SER A 157 -2.91 7.17 9.69
CA SER A 157 -3.29 5.78 10.03
C SER A 157 -4.78 5.62 10.38
N THR A 158 -5.40 6.65 10.96
CA THR A 158 -6.82 6.64 11.31
C THR A 158 -7.69 6.90 10.09
N GLU A 159 -7.38 7.92 9.28
CA GLU A 159 -8.20 8.29 8.13
C GLU A 159 -8.16 7.26 7.00
N THR A 160 -6.97 6.71 6.73
CA THR A 160 -6.81 5.67 5.70
C THR A 160 -7.46 4.34 6.10
N ALA A 161 -7.64 4.08 7.40
CA ALA A 161 -8.42 2.95 7.88
C ALA A 161 -9.93 3.24 7.83
N ARG A 162 -10.36 4.44 8.23
CA ARG A 162 -11.77 4.87 8.22
C ARG A 162 -12.35 4.88 6.80
N HIS A 163 -11.57 5.36 5.83
CA HIS A 163 -11.98 5.53 4.43
C HIS A 163 -11.27 4.54 3.50
N ALA A 164 -11.03 3.32 3.99
CA ALA A 164 -10.16 2.34 3.34
C ALA A 164 -10.52 2.03 1.88
N GLY A 165 -11.81 1.85 1.59
CA GLY A 165 -12.26 1.55 0.23
C GLY A 165 -11.92 2.67 -0.75
N ALA A 166 -12.18 3.92 -0.38
CA ALA A 166 -11.88 5.09 -1.21
C ALA A 166 -10.37 5.31 -1.35
N TYR A 167 -9.64 5.30 -0.23
CA TYR A 167 -8.21 5.59 -0.21
C TYR A 167 -7.38 4.56 -0.97
N TRP A 168 -7.55 3.27 -0.65
CA TRP A 168 -6.70 2.24 -1.23
C TRP A 168 -7.04 1.93 -2.68
N SER A 169 -8.30 2.10 -3.11
CA SER A 169 -8.63 2.03 -4.54
C SER A 169 -7.92 3.14 -5.33
N GLN A 170 -7.81 4.34 -4.77
CA GLN A 170 -7.10 5.47 -5.36
C GLN A 170 -5.58 5.19 -5.47
N VAL A 171 -4.96 4.66 -4.41
CA VAL A 171 -3.54 4.25 -4.41
C VAL A 171 -3.28 3.17 -5.47
N LEU A 172 -4.14 2.15 -5.55
CA LEU A 172 -4.00 1.05 -6.50
C LEU A 172 -4.21 1.49 -7.96
N ASP A 173 -5.17 2.38 -8.21
CA ASP A 173 -5.37 2.95 -9.55
C ASP A 173 -4.18 3.81 -9.99
N ALA A 174 -3.62 4.64 -9.09
CA ALA A 174 -2.39 5.38 -9.36
C ALA A 174 -1.22 4.43 -9.65
N ALA A 175 -1.09 3.33 -8.90
CA ALA A 175 -0.07 2.32 -9.14
C ALA A 175 -0.20 1.67 -10.53
N GLY A 176 -1.42 1.48 -11.03
CA GLY A 176 -1.70 0.96 -12.36
C GLY A 176 -1.36 1.92 -13.51
N ARG A 177 -1.10 3.19 -13.21
CA ARG A 177 -0.88 4.25 -14.21
C ARG A 177 0.56 4.68 -14.34
N PHE A 178 1.30 4.71 -13.23
CA PHE A 178 2.69 5.12 -13.22
C PHE A 178 3.65 3.95 -13.32
N THR A 179 4.77 4.14 -14.00
CA THR A 179 5.87 3.17 -13.97
C THR A 179 6.65 3.26 -12.67
N VAL A 180 7.36 2.20 -12.32
CA VAL A 180 8.25 2.16 -11.15
C VAL A 180 9.28 3.30 -11.23
N GLU A 181 9.88 3.50 -12.40
CA GLU A 181 10.90 4.53 -12.64
C GLU A 181 10.36 5.94 -12.41
N ARG A 182 9.15 6.23 -12.91
CA ARG A 182 8.51 7.54 -12.70
C ARG A 182 8.24 7.80 -11.21
N VAL A 183 7.79 6.79 -10.47
CA VAL A 183 7.55 6.92 -9.03
C VAL A 183 8.87 7.10 -8.27
N GLN A 184 9.97 6.45 -8.67
CA GLN A 184 11.29 6.62 -8.05
C GLN A 184 11.84 8.06 -8.16
N GLN A 185 11.47 8.81 -9.20
CA GLN A 185 11.83 10.22 -9.34
C GLN A 185 11.24 11.09 -8.20
N CYS A 186 10.25 10.57 -7.47
CA CYS A 186 9.67 11.25 -6.31
C CYS A 186 10.47 11.05 -5.02
N ALA A 187 11.61 10.35 -5.03
CA ALA A 187 12.47 10.16 -3.84
C ALA A 187 12.76 11.45 -3.02
N PRO A 188 12.93 12.65 -3.62
CA PRO A 188 13.16 13.88 -2.88
C PRO A 188 12.07 14.25 -1.87
N ILE A 189 10.80 13.87 -2.11
CA ILE A 189 9.70 14.19 -1.17
C ILE A 189 9.87 13.48 0.18
N MET A 190 10.64 12.38 0.19
CA MET A 190 10.99 11.60 1.39
C MET A 190 12.32 12.05 2.02
N GLY A 191 12.97 13.10 1.46
CA GLY A 191 14.32 13.51 1.83
C GLY A 191 15.41 12.54 1.35
N ARG A 192 15.17 11.82 0.25
CA ARG A 192 16.08 10.82 -0.32
C ARG A 192 16.56 11.23 -1.70
N LYS A 193 17.67 10.66 -2.16
CA LYS A 193 18.15 10.87 -3.52
C LYS A 193 17.59 9.83 -4.46
N THR A 194 17.49 10.20 -5.74
CA THR A 194 17.01 9.31 -6.80
C THR A 194 18.00 8.18 -7.11
N ASP A 195 19.29 8.39 -6.84
CA ASP A 195 20.41 7.48 -7.11
C ASP A 195 20.89 6.68 -5.87
N ASP A 196 20.13 6.70 -4.78
CA ASP A 196 20.44 5.95 -3.55
C ASP A 196 20.63 4.44 -3.83
N ALA A 197 21.74 3.85 -3.37
CA ALA A 197 22.06 2.43 -3.62
C ALA A 197 21.03 1.41 -3.07
N VAL A 198 20.20 1.79 -2.09
CA VAL A 198 19.19 0.90 -1.48
C VAL A 198 17.80 1.32 -1.91
N HIS A 199 17.18 0.54 -2.80
CA HIS A 199 15.81 0.78 -3.25
C HIS A 199 14.85 -0.26 -2.67
N ASN A 200 14.46 -0.08 -1.40
CA ASN A 200 13.35 -0.84 -0.85
C ASN A 200 12.01 -0.35 -1.40
N THR A 201 11.03 -1.24 -1.38
CA THR A 201 9.77 -1.08 -2.07
C THR A 201 8.86 -0.02 -1.43
N ASN A 202 9.08 0.29 -0.15
CA ASN A 202 8.45 1.41 0.55
C ASN A 202 8.59 2.76 -0.19
N ARG A 203 9.65 2.93 -0.99
CA ARG A 203 9.90 4.13 -1.81
C ARG A 203 8.98 4.25 -3.02
N ILE A 204 8.29 3.18 -3.40
CA ILE A 204 7.23 3.20 -4.43
C ILE A 204 5.87 3.44 -3.78
N LEU A 205 5.61 2.82 -2.63
CA LEU A 205 4.33 2.94 -1.95
C LEU A 205 4.11 4.36 -1.39
N TYR A 206 5.16 4.98 -0.83
CA TYR A 206 5.05 6.31 -0.20
C TYR A 206 4.53 7.39 -1.18
N PRO A 207 5.12 7.62 -2.38
CA PRO A 207 4.63 8.69 -3.25
C PRO A 207 3.21 8.44 -3.79
N LEU A 208 2.84 7.18 -3.99
CA LEU A 208 1.48 6.80 -4.39
C LEU A 208 0.45 7.09 -3.30
N MET A 209 0.83 6.88 -2.03
CA MET A 209 0.01 7.25 -0.87
C MET A 209 -0.12 8.77 -0.74
N GLN A 210 0.97 9.52 -0.85
CA GLN A 210 0.93 10.98 -0.78
C GLN A 210 0.08 11.59 -1.92
N LEU A 211 0.13 11.00 -3.12
CA LEU A 211 -0.78 11.37 -4.20
C LEU A 211 -2.25 11.18 -3.80
N ALA A 212 -2.59 10.03 -3.21
CA ALA A 212 -3.95 9.71 -2.79
C ALA A 212 -4.43 10.57 -1.60
N ASP A 213 -3.52 11.04 -0.74
CA ASP A 213 -3.85 11.88 0.42
C ASP A 213 -4.65 13.11 0.02
N GLY A 214 -4.18 13.87 -0.97
CA GLY A 214 -4.88 15.09 -1.39
C GLY A 214 -6.29 14.85 -1.96
N PHE A 215 -6.51 13.70 -2.61
CA PHE A 215 -7.86 13.29 -3.05
C PHE A 215 -8.75 12.91 -1.88
N LEU A 216 -8.24 12.11 -0.92
CA LEU A 216 -8.98 11.76 0.28
C LEU A 216 -9.36 13.01 1.07
N LEU A 217 -8.42 13.94 1.22
CA LEU A 217 -8.63 15.22 1.90
C LEU A 217 -9.43 16.23 1.06
N GLN A 218 -9.88 15.87 -0.13
CA GLN A 218 -10.64 16.72 -1.06
C GLN A 218 -10.01 18.09 -1.28
N ALA A 219 -8.67 18.15 -1.25
CA ALA A 219 -7.93 19.40 -1.27
C ALA A 219 -8.14 20.18 -2.57
N ASP A 220 -8.43 21.47 -2.44
CA ASP A 220 -8.46 22.43 -3.54
C ASP A 220 -7.11 23.15 -3.67
N ILE A 221 -6.37 23.27 -2.56
CA ILE A 221 -5.05 23.91 -2.50
C ILE A 221 -4.04 22.95 -1.84
N TYR A 222 -2.97 22.62 -2.55
CA TYR A 222 -1.86 21.82 -2.05
C TYR A 222 -0.79 22.78 -1.53
N GLN A 223 -0.80 23.05 -0.22
CA GLN A 223 0.08 24.01 0.41
C GLN A 223 1.29 23.28 1.02
N LEU A 224 2.21 22.84 0.15
CA LEU A 224 3.35 22.02 0.54
C LEU A 224 4.69 22.77 0.45
N GLY A 225 5.78 22.17 0.92
CA GLY A 225 7.13 22.72 0.77
C GLY A 225 7.64 22.63 -0.66
N ALA A 226 8.55 23.53 -1.04
CA ALA A 226 9.18 23.49 -2.36
C ALA A 226 9.90 22.15 -2.67
N ASP A 227 10.28 21.40 -1.63
CA ASP A 227 10.87 20.06 -1.74
C ASP A 227 9.85 18.95 -2.09
N GLN A 228 8.55 19.27 -2.13
CA GLN A 228 7.47 18.34 -2.45
C GLN A 228 7.07 18.37 -3.94
N GLU A 229 7.77 19.15 -4.77
CA GLU A 229 7.35 19.42 -6.15
C GLU A 229 7.30 18.17 -7.03
N ALA A 230 8.21 17.21 -6.84
CA ALA A 230 8.17 15.95 -7.59
C ALA A 230 6.87 15.15 -7.33
N GLY A 231 6.32 15.25 -6.11
CA GLY A 231 5.04 14.66 -5.75
C GLY A 231 3.84 15.45 -6.32
N ASN A 232 3.91 16.79 -6.30
CA ASN A 232 2.93 17.65 -6.96
C ASN A 232 2.81 17.32 -8.46
N GLU A 233 3.95 17.13 -9.13
CA GLU A 233 3.97 16.77 -10.55
C GLU A 233 3.33 15.41 -10.80
N LEU A 234 3.56 14.43 -9.92
CA LEU A 234 2.88 13.14 -9.99
C LEU A 234 1.35 13.28 -9.91
N VAL A 235 0.85 14.19 -9.06
CA VAL A 235 -0.59 14.50 -8.96
C VAL A 235 -1.10 15.16 -10.25
N ARG A 236 -0.36 16.12 -10.82
CA ARG A 236 -0.74 16.78 -12.09
C ARG A 236 -0.84 15.77 -13.24
N GLU A 237 0.17 14.90 -13.38
CA GLU A 237 0.18 13.83 -14.36
C GLU A 237 -1.02 12.88 -14.18
N TYR A 238 -1.34 12.53 -12.93
CA TYR A 238 -2.47 11.64 -12.65
C TYR A 238 -3.80 12.26 -13.06
N ILE A 239 -4.02 13.53 -12.69
CA ILE A 239 -5.20 14.31 -13.08
C ILE A 239 -5.31 14.39 -14.60
N ALA A 240 -4.20 14.65 -15.29
CA ALA A 240 -4.16 14.73 -16.76
C ALA A 240 -4.50 13.38 -17.42
N GLN A 241 -3.89 12.28 -16.98
CA GLN A 241 -4.14 10.94 -17.52
C GLN A 241 -5.56 10.42 -17.26
N LYS A 242 -6.23 10.94 -16.23
CA LYS A 242 -7.62 10.61 -15.88
C LYS A 242 -8.63 11.61 -16.47
N GLU A 243 -8.14 12.70 -17.05
CA GLU A 243 -8.97 13.83 -17.49
C GLU A 243 -9.91 14.33 -16.38
N LEU A 244 -9.41 14.40 -15.14
CA LEU A 244 -10.24 14.84 -14.01
C LEU A 244 -10.59 16.33 -14.15
N PRO A 245 -11.86 16.71 -13.93
CA PRO A 245 -12.30 18.08 -14.11
C PRO A 245 -11.73 19.02 -13.05
N LYS A 246 -11.55 18.51 -11.83
CA LYS A 246 -11.05 19.27 -10.68
C LYS A 246 -9.52 19.30 -10.69
N LYS A 247 -8.96 20.51 -10.72
CA LYS A 247 -7.51 20.75 -10.68
C LYS A 247 -7.19 21.54 -9.41
N PRO A 248 -6.39 21.00 -8.47
CA PRO A 248 -6.00 21.75 -7.30
C PRO A 248 -4.97 22.82 -7.67
N VAL A 249 -4.94 23.89 -6.88
CA VAL A 249 -3.89 24.90 -6.94
C VAL A 249 -2.70 24.46 -6.10
N PHE A 250 -1.51 24.46 -6.67
CA PHE A 250 -0.28 24.14 -5.94
C PHE A 250 0.35 25.43 -5.41
N LEU A 251 0.41 25.56 -4.08
CA LEU A 251 0.92 26.76 -3.40
C LEU A 251 2.14 26.40 -2.55
N THR A 252 3.32 26.41 -3.18
CA THR A 252 4.56 26.00 -2.52
C THR A 252 5.20 27.16 -1.75
N HIS A 253 5.71 26.87 -0.56
CA HIS A 253 6.43 27.85 0.27
C HIS A 253 7.94 27.55 0.29
N PRO A 254 8.79 28.57 0.55
CA PRO A 254 10.24 28.41 0.54
C PRO A 254 10.75 27.61 1.74
N LEU A 255 11.87 26.91 1.56
CA LEU A 255 12.51 26.15 2.63
C LEU A 255 13.24 27.09 3.60
N LEU A 256 13.11 26.83 4.90
CA LEU A 256 14.01 27.42 5.88
C LEU A 256 15.39 26.77 5.78
N LEU A 257 16.42 27.61 5.67
CA LEU A 257 17.81 27.17 5.58
C LEU A 257 18.25 26.50 6.88
N GLY A 258 19.23 25.60 6.78
CA GLY A 258 19.94 25.11 7.96
C GLY A 258 20.92 26.17 8.47
N LEU A 259 21.29 26.09 9.76
CA LEU A 259 22.17 27.09 10.38
C LEU A 259 23.62 27.04 9.89
N LYS A 260 24.05 25.96 9.21
CA LYS A 260 25.43 25.78 8.73
C LYS A 260 25.59 26.28 7.30
N GLN A 261 26.82 26.57 6.90
CA GLN A 261 27.15 26.95 5.52
C GLN A 261 26.73 25.84 4.54
N GLU A 262 26.27 26.22 3.35
CA GLU A 262 25.83 25.30 2.27
C GLU A 262 24.69 24.34 2.67
N GLN A 263 23.95 24.68 3.72
CA GLN A 263 22.82 23.88 4.17
C GLN A 263 21.49 24.48 3.73
N PHE A 264 21.01 24.07 2.56
CA PHE A 264 19.79 24.60 1.93
C PHE A 264 18.48 24.21 2.63
N LYS A 265 18.53 23.31 3.63
CA LYS A 265 17.35 22.90 4.42
C LYS A 265 17.76 22.47 5.82
N MET A 266 17.04 22.93 6.84
CA MET A 266 17.22 22.41 8.20
C MET A 266 16.85 20.92 8.30
N THR A 267 17.60 20.14 9.07
CA THR A 267 17.37 18.69 9.23
C THR A 267 17.26 18.29 10.70
N THR A 268 16.42 17.28 10.98
CA THR A 268 16.31 16.68 12.31
C THR A 268 17.44 15.68 12.59
N THR A 269 18.26 15.34 11.61
CA THR A 269 19.42 14.44 11.77
C THR A 269 20.66 15.14 12.35
N ASP A 270 20.73 16.47 12.25
CA ASP A 270 21.79 17.30 12.82
C ASP A 270 21.17 18.36 13.75
N ALA A 271 21.24 18.10 15.05
CA ALA A 271 20.62 18.94 16.07
C ALA A 271 21.17 20.37 16.16
N GLU A 272 22.41 20.60 15.70
CA GLU A 272 23.01 21.95 15.64
C GLU A 272 22.61 22.69 14.36
N SER A 273 22.05 22.00 13.36
CA SER A 273 21.59 22.62 12.12
C SER A 273 20.21 23.24 12.19
N ALA A 274 19.43 22.87 13.22
CA ALA A 274 18.03 23.25 13.37
C ALA A 274 17.79 23.90 14.74
N ILE A 275 16.96 24.94 14.75
CA ILE A 275 16.33 25.42 15.98
C ILE A 275 15.02 24.65 16.13
N TYR A 276 14.82 24.09 17.32
CA TYR A 276 13.58 23.43 17.68
C TYR A 276 12.69 24.39 18.46
N VAL A 277 11.38 24.25 18.31
CA VAL A 277 10.41 25.15 18.96
C VAL A 277 10.44 25.06 20.48
N ASP A 278 11.00 23.97 21.01
CA ASP A 278 11.16 23.69 22.42
C ASP A 278 12.60 23.92 22.93
N ASP A 279 13.50 24.46 22.10
CA ASP A 279 14.83 24.88 22.56
C ASP A 279 14.70 25.98 23.63
N THR A 280 15.47 25.86 24.70
CA THR A 280 15.62 26.88 25.73
C THR A 280 16.20 28.17 25.14
N ALA A 281 16.00 29.30 25.82
CA ALA A 281 16.54 30.58 25.37
C ALA A 281 18.07 30.56 25.19
N ALA A 282 18.77 29.77 26.01
CA ALA A 282 20.22 29.58 25.92
C ALA A 282 20.63 28.71 24.72
N GLU A 283 19.87 27.64 24.42
CA GLU A 283 20.10 26.80 23.23
C GLU A 283 19.90 27.61 21.94
N VAL A 284 18.79 28.36 21.83
CA VAL A 284 18.52 29.26 20.70
C VAL A 284 19.67 30.26 20.50
N LYS A 285 20.09 30.95 21.57
CA LYS A 285 21.21 31.90 21.53
C LYS A 285 22.50 31.23 21.05
N THR A 286 22.80 30.04 21.55
CA THR A 286 24.02 29.30 21.20
C THR A 286 24.03 28.90 19.73
N LYS A 287 22.90 28.40 19.23
CA LYS A 287 22.74 27.98 17.83
C LYS A 287 22.83 29.17 16.87
N ILE A 288 22.11 30.26 17.13
CA ILE A 288 22.14 31.47 16.29
C ILE A 288 23.54 32.11 16.31
N LYS A 289 24.23 32.12 17.46
CA LYS A 289 25.61 32.64 17.54
C LYS A 289 26.54 31.92 16.57
N LYS A 290 26.42 30.58 16.46
CA LYS A 290 27.22 29.73 15.56
C LYS A 290 26.74 29.72 14.10
N ALA A 291 25.55 30.27 13.82
CA ALA A 291 24.97 30.20 12.48
C ALA A 291 25.86 30.89 11.44
N TYR A 292 25.87 30.36 10.21
CA TYR A 292 26.48 31.01 9.06
C TYR A 292 25.84 32.39 8.83
N CYS A 293 26.65 33.44 8.73
CA CYS A 293 26.22 34.82 8.54
C CYS A 293 27.47 35.68 8.28
N VAL A 294 27.79 35.89 7.00
CA VAL A 294 28.94 36.69 6.57
C VAL A 294 28.46 38.14 6.35
N PRO A 295 29.20 39.18 6.78
CA PRO A 295 28.84 40.58 6.51
C PRO A 295 28.64 40.83 5.02
N GLY A 296 27.61 41.60 4.65
CA GLY A 296 27.31 41.93 3.25
C GLY A 296 26.66 40.79 2.44
N GLU A 297 26.80 39.54 2.86
CA GLU A 297 26.31 38.37 2.12
C GLU A 297 24.85 38.04 2.46
N VAL A 298 23.96 38.31 1.49
CA VAL A 298 22.51 38.07 1.65
C VAL A 298 22.08 36.68 1.16
N GLU A 299 22.75 36.15 0.14
CA GLU A 299 22.42 34.85 -0.44
C GLU A 299 22.76 33.70 0.52
N ALA A 300 21.87 32.70 0.58
CA ALA A 300 22.04 31.53 1.44
C ALA A 300 22.33 31.84 2.94
N ASN A 301 21.96 33.04 3.43
CA ASN A 301 22.20 33.47 4.80
C ASN A 301 21.04 33.04 5.72
N PRO A 302 21.21 32.04 6.61
CA PRO A 302 20.12 31.54 7.46
C PRO A 302 19.59 32.57 8.46
N VAL A 303 20.40 33.54 8.87
CA VAL A 303 19.97 34.60 9.81
C VAL A 303 18.98 35.53 9.11
N LEU A 304 19.31 35.98 7.90
CA LEU A 304 18.40 36.80 7.09
C LEU A 304 17.17 36.01 6.62
N ASN A 305 17.35 34.73 6.28
CA ASN A 305 16.25 33.83 5.92
C ASN A 305 15.20 33.74 7.05
N TYR A 306 15.63 33.59 8.30
CA TYR A 306 14.71 33.53 9.44
C TYR A 306 14.08 34.90 9.74
N MET A 307 14.81 36.00 9.54
CA MET A 307 14.23 37.33 9.62
C MET A 307 13.10 37.48 8.60
N LYS A 308 13.36 37.14 7.33
CA LYS A 308 12.41 37.26 6.21
C LYS A 308 11.14 36.44 6.41
N TYR A 309 11.28 35.17 6.77
CA TYR A 309 10.18 34.21 6.71
C TYR A 309 9.50 33.96 8.06
N LEU A 310 10.10 34.36 9.18
CA LEU A 310 9.52 34.17 10.51
C LEU A 310 9.32 35.48 11.26
N VAL A 311 10.37 36.31 11.39
CA VAL A 311 10.32 37.49 12.25
C VAL A 311 9.46 38.60 11.65
N PHE A 312 9.80 39.11 10.46
CA PHE A 312 9.03 40.20 9.84
C PHE A 312 7.55 39.84 9.63
N PRO A 313 7.18 38.62 9.18
CA PRO A 313 5.79 38.22 9.06
C PRO A 313 4.98 38.23 10.37
N LEU A 314 5.63 38.05 11.52
CA LEU A 314 4.99 38.04 12.83
C LEU A 314 5.18 39.36 13.61
N HIS A 315 5.92 40.30 13.04
CA HIS A 315 6.21 41.63 13.59
C HIS A 315 6.03 42.68 12.50
N ALA A 316 4.79 42.83 12.01
CA ALA A 316 4.46 43.72 10.90
C ALA A 316 4.72 45.21 11.20
N ASP A 317 4.72 45.59 12.49
CA ASP A 317 5.07 46.96 12.93
C ASP A 317 6.58 47.26 12.85
N GLY A 318 7.37 46.31 12.37
CA GLY A 318 8.81 46.39 12.24
C GLY A 318 9.58 45.80 13.43
N ILE A 319 10.91 45.82 13.31
CA ILE A 319 11.82 45.32 14.34
C ILE A 319 12.82 46.38 14.77
N THR A 320 13.29 46.26 16.01
CA THR A 320 14.37 47.09 16.56
C THR A 320 15.60 46.24 16.83
N LEU A 321 16.69 46.57 16.16
CA LEU A 321 18.03 46.04 16.39
C LEU A 321 18.72 46.91 17.45
N GLU A 322 18.90 46.32 18.63
CA GLU A 322 19.51 46.99 19.78
C GLU A 322 21.04 46.94 19.68
N ARG A 323 21.68 48.11 19.72
CA ARG A 323 23.15 48.23 19.74
C ARG A 323 23.57 49.39 20.64
N SER A 324 24.78 49.30 21.20
CA SER A 324 25.30 50.37 22.05
C SER A 324 25.46 51.69 21.29
N GLU A 325 25.43 52.82 21.99
CA GLU A 325 25.74 54.14 21.40
C GLU A 325 27.08 54.14 20.66
N LYS A 326 28.08 53.42 21.19
CA LYS A 326 29.41 53.26 20.57
C LYS A 326 29.37 52.52 19.23
N ASN A 327 28.34 51.71 18.99
CA ASN A 327 28.11 50.99 17.74
C ASN A 327 27.04 51.68 16.87
N GLY A 328 26.67 52.94 17.18
CA GLY A 328 25.75 53.75 16.38
C GLY A 328 24.29 53.76 16.83
N GLY A 329 23.96 53.27 18.03
CA GLY A 329 22.63 53.36 18.65
C GLY A 329 21.53 52.53 17.97
N ASN A 330 20.40 52.27 18.61
CA ASN A 330 19.38 51.35 18.07
C ASN A 330 18.96 51.68 16.62
N LEU A 331 18.77 50.66 15.79
CA LEU A 331 18.22 50.78 14.44
C LEU A 331 16.83 50.14 14.40
N THR A 332 15.88 50.81 13.76
CA THR A 332 14.52 50.27 13.53
C THR A 332 14.30 50.08 12.04
N PHE A 333 13.73 48.94 11.67
CA PHE A 333 13.42 48.57 10.29
C PHE A 333 11.93 48.26 10.18
N ALA A 334 11.23 48.94 9.27
CA ALA A 334 9.81 48.72 9.03
C ALA A 334 9.56 47.49 8.15
N SER A 335 10.54 47.11 7.32
CA SER A 335 10.43 45.98 6.40
C SER A 335 11.71 45.15 6.33
N TYR A 336 11.58 43.92 5.81
CA TYR A 336 12.73 43.07 5.56
C TYR A 336 13.68 43.67 4.52
N ASP A 337 13.14 44.32 3.48
CA ASP A 337 13.94 44.91 2.40
C ASP A 337 14.86 46.03 2.93
N GLU A 338 14.39 46.83 3.90
CA GLU A 338 15.22 47.83 4.58
C GLU A 338 16.36 47.17 5.39
N LEU A 339 16.07 46.05 6.08
CA LEU A 339 17.09 45.30 6.82
C LEU A 339 18.11 44.67 5.86
N GLU A 340 17.65 44.05 4.78
CA GLU A 340 18.49 43.40 3.78
C GLU A 340 19.42 44.42 3.12
N ALA A 341 18.90 45.57 2.70
CA ALA A 341 19.72 46.66 2.15
C ALA A 341 20.75 47.20 3.16
N ALA A 342 20.38 47.29 4.45
CA ALA A 342 21.30 47.72 5.50
C ALA A 342 22.36 46.65 5.81
N PHE A 343 22.04 45.36 5.66
CA PHE A 343 23.01 44.28 5.85
C PHE A 343 23.96 44.14 4.66
N SER A 344 23.44 44.25 3.43
CA SER A 344 24.25 44.16 2.19
C SER A 344 25.22 45.33 2.03
N SER A 345 24.84 46.51 2.52
CA SER A 345 25.72 47.69 2.64
C SER A 345 26.62 47.69 3.89
N GLU A 346 26.63 46.60 4.65
CA GLU A 346 27.40 46.42 5.89
C GLU A 346 27.09 47.43 7.02
N LYS A 347 25.99 48.20 6.91
CA LYS A 347 25.49 49.07 7.99
C LYS A 347 25.01 48.27 9.21
N VAL A 348 24.58 47.03 9.00
CA VAL A 348 24.23 46.05 10.04
C VAL A 348 25.26 44.92 10.03
N HIS A 349 25.95 44.74 11.15
CA HIS A 349 26.94 43.67 11.29
C HIS A 349 26.29 42.38 11.85
N PRO A 350 26.77 41.17 11.48
CA PRO A 350 26.29 39.91 12.05
C PRO A 350 26.29 39.86 13.59
N ALA A 351 27.23 40.56 14.23
CA ALA A 351 27.33 40.64 15.69
C ALA A 351 26.14 41.33 16.36
N ASP A 352 25.42 42.21 15.64
CA ASP A 352 24.21 42.87 16.13
C ASP A 352 22.94 42.14 15.62
N LEU A 353 22.97 41.65 14.38
CA LEU A 353 21.84 40.95 13.78
C LEU A 353 21.51 39.63 14.48
N LYS A 354 22.53 38.84 14.87
CA LYS A 354 22.33 37.55 15.55
C LYS A 354 21.65 37.71 16.93
N PRO A 355 22.08 38.61 17.82
CA PRO A 355 21.33 38.93 19.05
C PRO A 355 19.91 39.42 18.78
N CYS A 356 19.70 40.26 17.76
CA CYS A 356 18.38 40.72 17.37
C CYS A 356 17.47 39.53 17.00
N LEU A 357 17.91 38.64 16.09
CA LEU A 357 17.17 37.43 15.74
C LEU A 357 16.90 36.55 16.97
N THR A 358 17.88 36.41 17.87
CA THR A 358 17.74 35.62 19.10
C THR A 358 16.62 36.14 19.99
N LYS A 359 16.50 37.47 20.16
CA LYS A 359 15.44 38.11 20.94
C LYS A 359 14.06 37.73 20.39
N TYR A 360 13.85 37.95 19.09
CA TYR A 360 12.56 37.71 18.44
C TYR A 360 12.19 36.23 18.40
N ILE A 361 13.11 35.34 18.01
CA ILE A 361 12.83 33.89 18.03
C ILE A 361 12.51 33.41 19.44
N ASN A 362 13.21 33.90 20.48
CA ASN A 362 12.90 33.51 21.85
C ASN A 362 11.51 33.94 22.30
N ALA A 363 11.06 35.13 21.90
CA ALA A 363 9.70 35.60 22.19
C ALA A 363 8.64 34.73 21.49
N LEU A 364 8.87 34.37 20.22
CA LEU A 364 7.96 33.53 19.45
C LEU A 364 7.84 32.09 20.00
N LEU A 365 8.90 31.57 20.62
CA LEU A 365 8.92 30.22 21.19
C LEU A 365 8.41 30.17 22.64
N GLU A 366 8.23 31.31 23.29
CA GLU A 366 7.84 31.36 24.70
C GLU A 366 6.48 30.70 25.00
N PRO A 367 5.43 30.88 24.19
CA PRO A 367 4.16 30.18 24.39
C PRO A 367 4.30 28.65 24.40
N VAL A 368 5.16 28.12 23.52
CA VAL A 368 5.43 26.67 23.46
C VAL A 368 6.15 26.20 24.72
N ARG A 369 7.16 26.94 25.19
CA ARG A 369 7.89 26.60 26.43
C ARG A 369 6.96 26.58 27.64
N GLN A 370 6.05 27.56 27.73
CA GLN A 370 5.07 27.64 28.81
C GLN A 370 4.07 26.48 28.76
N HIS A 371 3.59 26.13 27.56
CA HIS A 371 2.67 25.00 27.36
C HIS A 371 3.23 23.67 27.87
N PHE A 372 4.54 23.44 27.68
CA PHE A 372 5.22 22.21 28.10
C PHE A 372 5.93 22.32 29.47
N ALA A 373 5.71 23.40 30.24
CA ALA A 373 6.47 23.68 31.47
C ALA A 373 6.14 22.75 32.64
N SER A 374 4.94 22.16 32.68
CA SER A 374 4.46 21.35 33.80
C SER A 374 3.50 20.22 33.38
N GLY A 375 3.11 19.38 34.34
CA GLY A 375 2.08 18.37 34.15
C GLY A 375 2.43 17.25 33.14
N PRO A 376 1.39 16.59 32.56
CA PRO A 376 1.57 15.50 31.60
C PRO A 376 2.34 15.90 30.35
N LEU A 377 2.19 17.14 29.88
CA LEU A 377 2.88 17.65 28.70
C LEU A 377 4.40 17.71 28.91
N LYS A 378 4.88 18.15 30.08
CA LYS A 378 6.31 18.10 30.42
C LYS A 378 6.88 16.68 30.36
N THR A 379 6.12 15.69 30.83
CA THR A 379 6.52 14.28 30.81
C THR A 379 6.57 13.72 29.39
N MET A 380 5.56 14.03 28.58
CA MET A 380 5.54 13.70 27.15
C MET A 380 6.75 14.29 26.45
N PHE A 381 6.98 15.59 26.62
CA PHE A 381 8.09 16.32 26.04
C PHE A 381 9.46 15.72 26.41
N SER A 382 9.65 15.40 27.70
CA SER A 382 10.87 14.76 28.19
C SER A 382 11.10 13.38 27.55
N SER A 383 10.04 12.68 27.18
CA SER A 383 10.11 11.41 26.46
C SER A 383 10.49 11.63 24.99
N ILE A 384 9.89 12.63 24.32
CA ILE A 384 10.23 13.00 22.94
C ILE A 384 11.70 13.39 22.80
N LYS A 385 12.26 14.17 23.74
CA LYS A 385 13.69 14.55 23.73
C LYS A 385 14.66 13.35 23.76
N LYS A 386 14.22 12.19 24.27
CA LYS A 386 15.05 10.97 24.33
C LYS A 386 15.02 10.19 23.02
N LEU A 387 14.04 10.45 22.15
CA LEU A 387 13.95 9.81 20.86
C LEU A 387 15.00 10.40 19.92
N LYS A 388 15.71 9.52 19.22
CA LYS A 388 16.70 9.88 18.21
C LYS A 388 16.40 9.10 16.94
N VAL A 389 16.55 9.76 15.80
CA VAL A 389 16.54 9.13 14.48
C VAL A 389 17.98 8.98 14.02
N SER A 390 18.31 7.85 13.39
CA SER A 390 19.62 7.66 12.78
C SER A 390 19.91 8.78 11.76
N PRO A 391 21.12 9.37 11.75
CA PRO A 391 21.52 10.31 10.71
C PRO A 391 21.77 9.62 9.36
N ILE A 392 21.97 8.30 9.37
CA ILE A 392 22.11 7.47 8.17
C ILE A 392 20.70 7.01 7.76
N PRO A 393 20.26 7.27 6.51
CA PRO A 393 19.00 6.74 5.99
C PRO A 393 18.91 5.23 6.17
N ASP A 394 17.78 4.76 6.69
CA ASP A 394 17.53 3.33 6.99
C ASP A 394 18.53 2.70 7.99
N GLY A 395 19.29 3.51 8.72
CA GLY A 395 20.23 3.03 9.75
C GLY A 395 19.57 2.58 11.06
N ASP A 396 18.32 2.99 11.30
CA ASP A 396 17.55 2.50 12.44
C ASP A 396 17.11 1.05 12.21
N LYS A 397 17.34 0.20 13.21
CA LYS A 397 16.83 -1.17 13.18
C LYS A 397 15.30 -1.16 13.13
N LEU A 398 14.73 -1.84 12.13
CA LEU A 398 13.29 -1.92 11.96
C LEU A 398 12.61 -2.56 13.17
N ALA A 399 11.57 -1.88 13.66
CA ALA A 399 10.68 -2.43 14.66
C ALA A 399 9.85 -3.56 14.05
N ASN A 400 9.62 -4.62 14.82
CA ASN A 400 8.71 -5.69 14.41
C ASN A 400 7.28 -5.28 14.75
N LEU A 401 6.40 -5.32 13.75
CA LEU A 401 4.98 -5.05 13.94
C LEU A 401 4.25 -6.36 14.27
N THR A 402 3.54 -6.40 15.40
CA THR A 402 2.61 -7.49 15.70
C THR A 402 1.25 -7.10 15.19
N LEU A 403 0.87 -7.64 14.03
CA LEU A 403 -0.37 -7.29 13.34
C LEU A 403 -1.30 -8.51 13.32
N PRO A 404 -2.58 -8.36 13.68
CA PRO A 404 -3.54 -9.45 13.59
C PRO A 404 -3.80 -9.80 12.11
N GLY A 405 -4.06 -11.08 11.85
CA GLY A 405 -4.70 -11.48 10.59
C GLY A 405 -6.20 -11.20 10.61
N PHE A 406 -6.90 -11.63 9.58
CA PHE A 406 -8.36 -11.64 9.54
C PHE A 406 -8.92 -12.49 10.68
N PRO A 407 -10.12 -12.13 11.20
CA PRO A 407 -10.79 -12.90 12.23
C PRO A 407 -10.99 -14.34 11.78
N GLU A 408 -11.01 -15.25 12.75
CA GLU A 408 -11.35 -16.64 12.46
C GLU A 408 -12.83 -16.77 12.11
N SER A 409 -13.12 -17.74 11.25
CA SER A 409 -14.50 -18.05 10.89
C SER A 409 -15.25 -18.54 12.12
N VAL A 410 -16.51 -18.13 12.26
CA VAL A 410 -17.42 -18.66 13.31
C VAL A 410 -17.92 -20.07 12.98
N LYS A 411 -17.62 -20.57 11.78
CA LYS A 411 -17.98 -21.91 11.32
C LYS A 411 -17.16 -22.95 12.08
N GLU A 412 -17.84 -23.97 12.61
CA GLU A 412 -17.17 -25.15 13.17
C GLU A 412 -16.59 -26.01 12.04
N TRP A 413 -15.31 -26.36 12.18
CA TRP A 413 -14.58 -27.14 11.19
C TRP A 413 -14.55 -28.61 11.58
N LYS A 414 -14.72 -29.50 10.59
CA LYS A 414 -14.70 -30.95 10.81
C LYS A 414 -13.26 -31.45 10.88
N ALA A 415 -12.89 -32.07 12.00
CA ALA A 415 -11.61 -32.75 12.16
C ALA A 415 -11.51 -34.01 11.27
N SER A 416 -10.28 -34.44 10.98
CA SER A 416 -10.04 -35.69 10.25
C SER A 416 -10.28 -36.91 11.13
N SER A 417 -10.76 -37.99 10.52
CA SER A 417 -10.75 -39.33 11.13
C SER A 417 -9.51 -40.16 10.77
N LEU A 418 -8.62 -39.62 9.92
CA LEU A 418 -7.40 -40.31 9.48
C LEU A 418 -6.31 -40.24 10.55
N SER A 419 -5.45 -41.26 10.59
CA SER A 419 -4.23 -41.23 11.39
C SER A 419 -3.26 -40.14 10.92
N LEU A 420 -2.28 -39.75 11.76
CA LEU A 420 -1.29 -38.74 11.39
C LEU A 420 -0.51 -39.12 10.11
N GLU A 421 -0.15 -40.39 9.98
CA GLU A 421 0.60 -40.92 8.84
C GLU A 421 -0.22 -40.82 7.54
N GLU A 422 -1.51 -41.19 7.60
CA GLU A 422 -2.43 -41.06 6.47
C GLU A 422 -2.69 -39.59 6.11
N ARG A 423 -2.90 -38.71 7.12
CA ARG A 423 -3.06 -37.27 6.91
C ARG A 423 -1.85 -36.69 6.19
N TYR A 424 -0.64 -37.06 6.62
CA TYR A 424 0.60 -36.61 5.99
C TYR A 424 0.71 -37.11 4.55
N ALA A 425 0.50 -38.42 4.31
CA ALA A 425 0.60 -39.01 2.97
C ALA A 425 -0.39 -38.36 1.99
N VAL A 426 -1.65 -38.16 2.40
CA VAL A 426 -2.68 -37.52 1.58
C VAL A 426 -2.32 -36.07 1.30
N ALA A 427 -1.97 -35.27 2.33
CA ALA A 427 -1.60 -33.87 2.16
C ALA A 427 -0.37 -33.72 1.26
N ARG A 428 0.68 -34.52 1.49
CA ARG A 428 1.91 -34.48 0.70
C ARG A 428 1.69 -34.84 -0.77
N SER A 429 0.72 -35.72 -1.07
CA SER A 429 0.37 -36.11 -2.44
C SER A 429 -0.23 -34.99 -3.29
N VAL A 430 -0.66 -33.88 -2.69
CA VAL A 430 -1.25 -32.73 -3.39
C VAL A 430 -0.18 -31.86 -4.05
N GLY A 431 0.99 -31.75 -3.42
CA GLY A 431 2.09 -30.92 -3.91
C GLY A 431 3.08 -31.71 -4.76
N GLU A 432 3.50 -31.12 -5.87
CA GLU A 432 4.71 -31.53 -6.58
C GLU A 432 5.96 -31.18 -5.74
N GLU A 433 5.93 -30.01 -5.08
CA GLU A 433 6.98 -29.54 -4.17
C GLU A 433 6.39 -29.21 -2.78
N CYS A 434 7.11 -29.58 -1.72
CA CYS A 434 6.76 -29.24 -0.33
C CYS A 434 7.94 -28.58 0.40
N ILE A 435 7.75 -27.35 0.88
CA ILE A 435 8.75 -26.57 1.63
C ILE A 435 8.16 -26.20 3.00
N GLN A 436 8.45 -26.90 4.09
CA GLN A 436 9.28 -28.12 4.20
C GLN A 436 8.43 -29.31 4.69
N GLU A 437 8.80 -30.52 4.27
CA GLU A 437 8.07 -31.75 4.62
C GLU A 437 7.99 -32.01 6.14
N ASN A 438 9.09 -31.77 6.87
CA ASN A 438 9.12 -31.89 8.33
C ASN A 438 8.22 -30.84 9.03
N GLU A 439 8.11 -29.64 8.46
CA GLU A 439 7.19 -28.60 8.95
C GLU A 439 5.73 -29.01 8.73
N LEU A 440 5.41 -29.63 7.58
CA LEU A 440 4.08 -30.15 7.26
C LEU A 440 3.64 -31.24 8.25
N GLN A 441 4.51 -32.23 8.51
CA GLN A 441 4.21 -33.30 9.47
C GLN A 441 3.98 -32.74 10.87
N ALA A 442 4.86 -31.84 11.33
CA ALA A 442 4.73 -31.21 12.65
C ALA A 442 3.49 -30.31 12.77
N LEU A 443 3.02 -29.71 11.67
CA LEU A 443 1.78 -28.93 11.63
C LEU A 443 0.57 -29.84 11.81
N LEU A 444 0.49 -30.93 11.04
CA LEU A 444 -0.63 -31.88 11.10
C LEU A 444 -0.74 -32.57 12.46
N GLU A 445 0.38 -32.80 13.14
CA GLU A 445 0.41 -33.34 14.50
C GLU A 445 -0.17 -32.35 15.53
N LYS A 446 0.10 -31.05 15.38
CA LYS A 446 -0.19 -30.04 16.42
C LYS A 446 -1.47 -29.26 16.21
N LYS A 447 -2.02 -29.27 15.00
CA LYS A 447 -3.19 -28.48 14.63
C LYS A 447 -4.23 -29.38 13.96
N ASP A 448 -5.41 -29.45 14.56
CA ASP A 448 -6.52 -30.27 14.06
C ASP A 448 -7.02 -29.76 12.71
N ASN A 449 -7.12 -28.44 12.58
CA ASN A 449 -7.62 -27.75 11.38
C ASN A 449 -6.58 -26.77 10.81
N PRO A 450 -5.52 -27.25 10.13
CA PRO A 450 -4.61 -26.37 9.42
C PRO A 450 -5.31 -25.59 8.32
N VAL A 451 -4.92 -24.34 8.12
CA VAL A 451 -5.50 -23.44 7.11
C VAL A 451 -4.67 -23.50 5.84
N CYS A 452 -5.27 -24.03 4.78
CA CYS A 452 -4.78 -23.97 3.42
C CYS A 452 -5.44 -22.80 2.68
N TYR A 453 -4.75 -22.20 1.71
CA TYR A 453 -5.40 -21.26 0.80
C TYR A 453 -4.85 -21.35 -0.64
N ASP A 454 -5.68 -20.95 -1.58
CA ASP A 454 -5.33 -20.68 -2.98
C ASP A 454 -6.10 -19.44 -3.47
N GLY A 455 -5.46 -18.65 -4.33
CA GLY A 455 -5.94 -17.34 -4.77
C GLY A 455 -6.17 -17.28 -6.27
N PHE A 456 -7.31 -16.72 -6.67
CA PHE A 456 -7.75 -16.72 -8.06
C PHE A 456 -8.14 -15.32 -8.53
N GLU A 457 -7.45 -14.81 -9.56
CA GLU A 457 -7.87 -13.61 -10.30
C GLU A 457 -9.13 -13.90 -11.14
N PRO A 458 -10.27 -13.24 -10.90
CA PRO A 458 -11.44 -13.36 -11.75
C PRO A 458 -11.21 -12.68 -13.11
N SER A 459 -10.74 -13.49 -14.08
CA SER A 459 -10.14 -13.02 -15.33
C SER A 459 -10.78 -13.58 -16.60
N GLY A 460 -11.91 -14.29 -16.46
CA GLY A 460 -12.71 -14.80 -17.56
C GLY A 460 -13.23 -16.19 -17.27
N ARG A 461 -13.46 -16.97 -18.33
CA ARG A 461 -13.87 -18.38 -18.22
C ARG A 461 -12.88 -19.15 -17.35
N MET A 462 -13.41 -20.04 -16.51
CA MET A 462 -12.62 -20.92 -15.65
C MET A 462 -12.23 -22.16 -16.45
N HIS A 463 -10.95 -22.51 -16.42
CA HIS A 463 -10.44 -23.69 -17.10
C HIS A 463 -10.29 -24.88 -16.13
N ILE A 464 -10.16 -26.09 -16.67
CA ILE A 464 -10.30 -27.32 -15.87
C ILE A 464 -9.32 -27.45 -14.70
N ALA A 465 -8.08 -26.94 -14.83
CA ALA A 465 -7.16 -26.92 -13.69
C ALA A 465 -7.65 -26.07 -12.51
N GLN A 466 -8.34 -24.95 -12.78
CA GLN A 466 -8.91 -24.08 -11.74
C GLN A 466 -10.16 -24.67 -11.09
N GLY A 467 -10.91 -25.52 -11.81
CA GLY A 467 -12.13 -26.14 -11.30
C GLY A 467 -11.90 -27.57 -10.79
N VAL A 468 -11.73 -28.53 -11.70
CA VAL A 468 -11.69 -29.96 -11.34
C VAL A 468 -10.41 -30.35 -10.60
N LEU A 469 -9.22 -30.07 -11.14
CA LEU A 469 -7.95 -30.39 -10.47
C LEU A 469 -7.91 -29.72 -9.09
N ARG A 470 -8.37 -28.47 -9.04
CA ARG A 470 -8.46 -27.72 -7.80
C ARG A 470 -9.36 -28.42 -6.79
N THR A 471 -10.53 -28.90 -7.22
CA THR A 471 -11.48 -29.65 -6.39
C THR A 471 -10.90 -30.96 -5.87
N VAL A 472 -10.22 -31.74 -6.73
CA VAL A 472 -9.51 -32.97 -6.32
C VAL A 472 -8.54 -32.68 -5.18
N ASN A 473 -7.68 -31.67 -5.37
CA ASN A 473 -6.67 -31.31 -4.38
C ASN A 473 -7.29 -30.73 -3.09
N VAL A 474 -8.37 -29.95 -3.19
CA VAL A 474 -9.10 -29.44 -2.00
C VAL A 474 -9.72 -30.58 -1.21
N ASN A 475 -10.43 -31.49 -1.88
CA ASN A 475 -11.07 -32.64 -1.21
C ASN A 475 -10.03 -33.52 -0.50
N LYS A 476 -8.83 -33.69 -1.08
CA LYS A 476 -7.71 -34.35 -0.39
C LYS A 476 -7.29 -33.60 0.88
N LEU A 477 -7.14 -32.28 0.84
CA LEU A 477 -6.71 -31.51 2.03
C LEU A 477 -7.81 -31.43 3.09
N THR A 478 -9.07 -31.28 2.69
CA THR A 478 -10.18 -31.20 3.65
C THR A 478 -10.43 -32.54 4.32
N SER A 479 -10.14 -33.68 3.66
CA SER A 479 -10.18 -35.00 4.28
C SER A 479 -9.12 -35.20 5.36
N THR A 480 -7.98 -34.47 5.29
CA THR A 480 -6.97 -34.43 6.38
C THR A 480 -7.35 -33.49 7.52
N GLY A 481 -8.59 -32.95 7.53
CA GLY A 481 -9.09 -32.04 8.54
C GLY A 481 -8.72 -30.58 8.28
N SER A 482 -8.01 -30.29 7.19
CA SER A 482 -7.61 -28.93 6.85
C SER A 482 -8.81 -28.08 6.43
N VAL A 483 -8.75 -26.79 6.74
CA VAL A 483 -9.66 -25.77 6.23
C VAL A 483 -9.09 -25.21 4.94
N PHE A 484 -9.91 -25.05 3.91
CA PHE A 484 -9.48 -24.47 2.65
C PHE A 484 -10.16 -23.12 2.38
N ARG A 485 -9.35 -22.08 2.26
CA ARG A 485 -9.78 -20.72 1.93
C ARG A 485 -9.56 -20.45 0.45
N PHE A 486 -10.65 -20.26 -0.27
CA PHE A 486 -10.60 -19.70 -1.62
C PHE A 486 -10.55 -18.18 -1.53
N TRP A 487 -9.46 -17.61 -2.01
CA TRP A 487 -9.27 -16.16 -2.08
C TRP A 487 -9.70 -15.65 -3.45
N VAL A 488 -10.89 -15.06 -3.52
CA VAL A 488 -11.41 -14.41 -4.72
C VAL A 488 -10.71 -13.06 -4.85
N ALA A 489 -9.65 -13.03 -5.67
CA ALA A 489 -8.67 -11.97 -5.72
C ALA A 489 -9.12 -10.84 -6.66
N ASP A 490 -10.25 -10.20 -6.34
CA ASP A 490 -10.89 -9.18 -7.17
C ASP A 490 -10.05 -7.90 -7.33
N TRP A 491 -9.49 -7.35 -6.24
CA TRP A 491 -8.55 -6.23 -6.31
C TRP A 491 -7.25 -6.57 -7.04
N PHE A 492 -6.79 -7.82 -6.96
CA PHE A 492 -5.62 -8.28 -7.69
C PHE A 492 -5.88 -8.36 -9.19
N ALA A 493 -7.05 -8.87 -9.59
CA ALA A 493 -7.47 -8.88 -10.99
C ALA A 493 -7.61 -7.46 -11.55
N MET A 494 -8.14 -6.51 -10.76
CA MET A 494 -8.20 -5.10 -11.12
C MET A 494 -6.79 -4.53 -11.33
N LEU A 495 -5.88 -4.77 -10.39
CA LEU A 495 -4.50 -4.30 -10.42
C LEU A 495 -3.70 -4.90 -11.59
N ASN A 496 -4.03 -6.12 -12.00
CA ASN A 496 -3.47 -6.78 -13.19
C ASN A 496 -4.28 -6.51 -14.47
N ASN A 497 -5.15 -5.49 -14.47
CA ASN A 497 -5.93 -5.01 -15.62
C ASN A 497 -6.82 -6.07 -16.31
N LYS A 498 -7.33 -7.04 -15.53
CA LYS A 498 -8.30 -8.01 -16.03
C LYS A 498 -9.66 -7.34 -16.22
N MET A 499 -10.40 -7.76 -17.23
CA MET A 499 -11.70 -7.16 -17.61
C MET A 499 -11.66 -5.63 -17.82
N GLY A 500 -10.52 -5.10 -18.25
CA GLY A 500 -10.27 -3.66 -18.42
C GLY A 500 -10.12 -2.89 -17.11
N GLY A 501 -9.86 -3.58 -15.99
CA GLY A 501 -9.84 -2.99 -14.65
C GLY A 501 -11.23 -2.71 -14.09
N ASP A 502 -12.29 -3.21 -14.74
CA ASP A 502 -13.68 -3.02 -14.31
C ASP A 502 -14.02 -3.98 -13.15
N LEU A 503 -14.06 -3.42 -11.94
CA LEU A 503 -14.28 -4.19 -10.71
C LEU A 503 -15.65 -4.88 -10.68
N ASP A 504 -16.68 -4.32 -11.32
CA ASP A 504 -18.01 -4.94 -11.36
C ASP A 504 -18.02 -6.17 -12.26
N LYS A 505 -17.38 -6.08 -13.43
CA LYS A 505 -17.15 -7.26 -14.29
C LYS A 505 -16.32 -8.32 -13.58
N ILE A 506 -15.24 -7.92 -12.90
CA ILE A 506 -14.39 -8.83 -12.11
C ILE A 506 -15.23 -9.54 -11.04
N ARG A 507 -16.07 -8.82 -10.31
CA ARG A 507 -16.93 -9.40 -9.28
C ARG A 507 -17.96 -10.38 -9.85
N MET A 508 -18.56 -10.08 -10.99
CA MET A 508 -19.44 -11.04 -11.68
C MET A 508 -18.68 -12.31 -12.08
N VAL A 509 -17.46 -12.19 -12.60
CA VAL A 509 -16.62 -13.34 -12.92
C VAL A 509 -16.23 -14.11 -11.64
N GLY A 510 -15.99 -13.43 -10.52
CA GLY A 510 -15.68 -14.08 -9.24
C GLY A 510 -16.86 -14.90 -8.72
N GLN A 511 -18.09 -14.37 -8.83
CA GLN A 511 -19.31 -15.10 -8.49
C GLN A 511 -19.48 -16.33 -9.38
N TYR A 512 -19.23 -16.19 -10.68
CA TYR A 512 -19.25 -17.30 -11.63
C TYR A 512 -18.27 -18.41 -11.24
N MET A 513 -17.06 -18.06 -10.80
CA MET A 513 -16.08 -19.03 -10.33
C MET A 513 -16.54 -19.75 -9.05
N VAL A 514 -17.15 -19.02 -8.11
CA VAL A 514 -17.71 -19.60 -6.87
C VAL A 514 -18.81 -20.62 -7.17
N GLU A 515 -19.71 -20.33 -8.11
CA GLU A 515 -20.79 -21.27 -8.48
C GLU A 515 -20.26 -22.53 -9.17
N ILE A 516 -19.15 -22.44 -9.92
CA ILE A 516 -18.47 -23.64 -10.46
C ILE A 516 -17.93 -24.52 -9.33
N TRP A 517 -17.19 -23.96 -8.37
CA TRP A 517 -16.61 -24.76 -7.29
C TRP A 517 -17.67 -25.47 -6.44
N LYS A 518 -18.83 -24.82 -6.23
CA LYS A 518 -19.98 -25.44 -5.54
C LYS A 518 -20.64 -26.56 -6.34
N SER A 519 -20.57 -26.54 -7.68
CA SER A 519 -21.27 -27.50 -8.54
C SER A 519 -20.43 -28.69 -8.99
N VAL A 520 -19.09 -28.58 -9.01
CA VAL A 520 -18.20 -29.64 -9.53
C VAL A 520 -17.88 -30.78 -8.53
N GLY A 521 -18.54 -30.81 -7.37
CA GLY A 521 -18.39 -31.88 -6.38
C GLY A 521 -17.29 -31.63 -5.33
N MET A 522 -17.05 -30.38 -4.97
CA MET A 522 -16.20 -30.02 -3.83
C MET A 522 -16.95 -30.27 -2.51
N ASP A 523 -16.28 -30.89 -1.54
CA ASP A 523 -16.83 -31.00 -0.18
C ASP A 523 -16.72 -29.67 0.54
N MET A 524 -17.85 -28.97 0.61
CA MET A 524 -17.96 -27.63 1.20
C MET A 524 -17.87 -27.63 2.74
N THR A 525 -17.79 -28.79 3.39
CA THR A 525 -17.75 -28.91 4.86
C THR A 525 -16.62 -28.07 5.45
N ASN A 526 -15.41 -28.17 4.91
CA ASN A 526 -14.23 -27.44 5.40
C ASN A 526 -13.73 -26.36 4.44
N VAL A 527 -14.61 -25.80 3.62
CA VAL A 527 -14.27 -24.76 2.63
C VAL A 527 -14.96 -23.44 2.99
N GLU A 528 -14.27 -22.32 2.73
CA GLU A 528 -14.85 -20.98 2.71
C GLU A 528 -14.32 -20.14 1.54
N PHE A 529 -15.18 -19.25 1.02
CA PHE A 529 -14.84 -18.27 -0.01
C PHE A 529 -14.73 -16.89 0.61
N LEU A 530 -13.56 -16.26 0.46
CA LEU A 530 -13.27 -14.92 0.96
C LEU A 530 -12.96 -13.99 -0.21
N TRP A 531 -13.50 -12.78 -0.17
CA TRP A 531 -13.33 -11.77 -1.22
C TRP A 531 -12.25 -10.78 -0.81
N ALA A 532 -11.24 -10.58 -1.66
CA ALA A 532 -10.09 -9.78 -1.31
C ALA A 532 -10.46 -8.35 -0.92
N SER A 533 -11.23 -7.65 -1.77
CA SER A 533 -11.67 -6.29 -1.48
C SER A 533 -12.46 -6.19 -0.18
N LYS A 534 -13.37 -7.13 0.09
CA LYS A 534 -14.20 -7.15 1.30
C LYS A 534 -13.35 -7.31 2.57
N GLU A 535 -12.51 -8.33 2.61
CA GLU A 535 -11.71 -8.63 3.80
C GLU A 535 -10.62 -7.59 4.04
N ILE A 536 -9.99 -7.09 2.98
CA ILE A 536 -8.97 -6.03 3.09
C ILE A 536 -9.59 -4.73 3.57
N ILE A 537 -10.75 -4.29 3.04
CA ILE A 537 -11.42 -3.06 3.50
C ILE A 537 -11.82 -3.18 4.97
N SER A 538 -12.43 -4.31 5.35
CA SER A 538 -12.91 -4.54 6.72
C SER A 538 -11.78 -4.57 7.76
N HIS A 539 -10.57 -4.93 7.34
CA HIS A 539 -9.39 -5.06 8.21
C HIS A 539 -8.20 -4.22 7.70
N SER A 540 -8.51 -3.08 7.09
CA SER A 540 -7.56 -2.24 6.35
C SER A 540 -6.33 -1.89 7.16
N ALA A 541 -6.52 -1.51 8.42
CA ALA A 541 -5.42 -1.03 9.23
C ALA A 541 -4.34 -2.09 9.47
N SER A 542 -4.71 -3.34 9.77
CA SER A 542 -3.70 -4.40 9.95
C SER A 542 -3.13 -4.89 8.63
N TYR A 543 -3.97 -4.98 7.58
CA TYR A 543 -3.54 -5.42 6.26
C TYR A 543 -2.48 -4.48 5.66
N TRP A 544 -2.77 -3.19 5.57
CA TRP A 544 -1.88 -2.25 4.92
C TRP A 544 -0.64 -1.93 5.75
N LEU A 545 -0.71 -1.93 7.09
CA LEU A 545 0.50 -1.88 7.91
C LEU A 545 1.44 -3.07 7.64
N ARG A 546 0.88 -4.26 7.32
CA ARG A 546 1.69 -5.41 6.93
C ARG A 546 2.30 -5.24 5.55
N VAL A 547 1.52 -4.78 4.57
CA VAL A 547 2.03 -4.44 3.23
C VAL A 547 3.18 -3.43 3.33
N MET A 548 3.02 -2.37 4.13
CA MET A 548 4.09 -1.38 4.39
C MET A 548 5.31 -2.02 5.04
N ASP A 549 5.14 -2.92 6.02
CA ASP A 549 6.27 -3.61 6.66
C ASP A 549 7.04 -4.52 5.69
N ILE A 550 6.33 -5.29 4.86
CA ILE A 550 6.94 -6.10 3.80
C ILE A 550 7.68 -5.19 2.81
N ALA A 551 7.08 -4.05 2.43
CA ALA A 551 7.67 -3.09 1.50
C ALA A 551 8.98 -2.48 2.03
N ARG A 552 9.05 -2.19 3.33
CA ARG A 552 10.26 -1.66 4.00
C ARG A 552 11.40 -2.66 4.09
N ARG A 553 11.09 -3.95 3.95
CA ARG A 553 12.05 -5.06 4.13
C ARG A 553 12.42 -5.75 2.81
N THR A 554 11.76 -5.40 1.71
CA THR A 554 11.94 -6.03 0.40
C THR A 554 12.46 -5.01 -0.62
N THR A 555 13.55 -5.33 -1.31
CA THR A 555 14.10 -4.50 -2.39
C THR A 555 13.18 -4.54 -3.63
N ILE A 556 13.15 -3.46 -4.40
CA ILE A 556 12.43 -3.39 -5.69
C ILE A 556 12.85 -4.56 -6.58
N ALA A 557 14.16 -4.82 -6.72
CA ALA A 557 14.68 -5.93 -7.52
C ALA A 557 14.18 -7.31 -7.04
N ARG A 558 14.07 -7.54 -5.73
CA ARG A 558 13.52 -8.80 -5.19
C ARG A 558 12.02 -8.93 -5.51
N THR A 559 11.28 -7.83 -5.44
CA THR A 559 9.85 -7.76 -5.79
C THR A 559 9.63 -8.01 -7.28
N LEU A 560 10.45 -7.42 -8.16
CA LEU A 560 10.35 -7.60 -9.62
C LEU A 560 10.56 -9.06 -10.04
N LYS A 561 11.46 -9.79 -9.36
CA LYS A 561 11.62 -11.23 -9.59
C LYS A 561 10.35 -12.04 -9.32
N CYS A 562 9.43 -11.53 -8.49
CA CYS A 562 8.13 -12.13 -8.22
C CYS A 562 7.06 -11.78 -9.26
N CYS A 563 7.28 -10.87 -10.22
CA CYS A 563 6.26 -10.51 -11.21
C CYS A 563 5.82 -11.66 -12.14
N THR A 564 6.51 -12.81 -12.12
CA THR A 564 6.06 -14.01 -12.84
C THR A 564 4.72 -14.55 -12.32
N ILE A 565 4.37 -14.27 -11.06
CA ILE A 565 3.12 -14.76 -10.41
C ILE A 565 1.85 -14.21 -11.06
N MET A 566 1.94 -13.05 -11.71
CA MET A 566 0.85 -12.38 -12.44
C MET A 566 0.88 -12.68 -13.96
N GLY A 567 1.72 -13.63 -14.39
CA GLY A 567 1.92 -13.96 -15.80
C GLY A 567 2.69 -12.91 -16.60
N ARG A 568 3.42 -12.02 -15.93
CA ARG A 568 4.22 -10.95 -16.57
C ARG A 568 5.71 -11.30 -16.52
N LYS A 569 6.44 -10.91 -17.57
CA LYS A 569 7.90 -10.97 -17.61
C LYS A 569 8.47 -9.64 -17.11
N GLU A 570 9.66 -9.72 -16.51
CA GLU A 570 10.46 -8.54 -16.18
C GLU A 570 10.82 -7.82 -17.49
N LYS A 571 10.54 -6.51 -17.54
CA LYS A 571 10.84 -5.64 -18.69
C LYS A 571 10.95 -4.19 -18.23
N GLU A 572 11.52 -3.33 -19.07
CA GLU A 572 11.50 -1.88 -18.82
C GLU A 572 10.05 -1.33 -18.85
N GLY A 573 9.81 -0.29 -18.06
CA GLY A 573 8.51 0.39 -18.00
C GLY A 573 7.44 -0.43 -17.28
N MET A 574 7.81 -1.20 -16.26
CA MET A 574 6.84 -1.89 -15.41
C MET A 574 6.03 -0.88 -14.58
N GLN A 575 4.73 -1.11 -14.50
CA GLN A 575 3.82 -0.31 -13.68
C GLN A 575 4.10 -0.55 -12.20
N ALA A 576 3.94 0.48 -11.37
CA ALA A 576 4.08 0.38 -9.92
C ALA A 576 3.07 -0.62 -9.30
N ALA A 577 1.94 -0.87 -9.97
CA ALA A 577 1.01 -1.95 -9.65
C ALA A 577 1.70 -3.32 -9.58
N GLN A 578 2.70 -3.55 -10.42
CA GLN A 578 3.44 -4.81 -10.47
C GLN A 578 4.40 -4.99 -9.28
N ILE A 579 4.62 -3.90 -8.54
CA ILE A 579 5.34 -3.89 -7.28
C ILE A 579 4.38 -4.08 -6.10
N LEU A 580 3.23 -3.39 -6.10
CA LEU A 580 2.23 -3.52 -5.02
C LEU A 580 1.61 -4.91 -4.99
N TYR A 581 1.34 -5.52 -6.15
CA TYR A 581 0.69 -6.82 -6.24
C TYR A 581 1.43 -7.92 -5.44
N PRO A 582 2.75 -8.17 -5.65
CA PRO A 582 3.46 -9.15 -4.83
C PRO A 582 3.44 -8.81 -3.34
N LEU A 583 3.59 -7.53 -2.96
CA LEU A 583 3.56 -7.15 -1.54
C LEU A 583 2.22 -7.49 -0.89
N MET A 584 1.12 -7.23 -1.59
CA MET A 584 -0.24 -7.58 -1.16
C MET A 584 -0.42 -9.10 -1.05
N GLN A 585 0.00 -9.86 -2.06
CA GLN A 585 -0.13 -11.33 -2.02
C GLN A 585 0.74 -11.96 -0.91
N CYS A 586 1.90 -11.37 -0.61
CA CYS A 586 2.70 -11.76 0.55
C CYS A 586 1.97 -11.46 1.86
N ALA A 587 1.30 -10.30 1.97
CA ALA A 587 0.50 -9.95 3.14
C ALA A 587 -0.70 -10.89 3.33
N ASP A 588 -1.35 -11.31 2.23
CA ASP A 588 -2.49 -12.22 2.25
C ASP A 588 -2.19 -13.50 3.02
N ILE A 589 -0.99 -14.09 2.88
CA ILE A 589 -0.59 -15.32 3.56
C ILE A 589 -0.77 -15.21 5.09
N PHE A 590 -0.33 -14.08 5.65
CA PHE A 590 -0.42 -13.84 7.09
C PHE A 590 -1.81 -13.38 7.52
N ASN A 591 -2.49 -12.61 6.67
CA ASN A 591 -3.82 -12.11 6.95
C ASN A 591 -4.87 -13.21 6.89
N LEU A 592 -4.78 -14.11 5.92
CA LEU A 592 -5.54 -15.36 5.85
C LEU A 592 -5.09 -16.38 6.89
N LYS A 593 -4.10 -16.07 7.76
CA LYS A 593 -3.54 -17.01 8.74
C LYS A 593 -3.22 -18.38 8.12
N ALA A 594 -2.72 -18.38 6.89
CA ALA A 594 -2.47 -19.60 6.15
C ALA A 594 -1.28 -20.34 6.76
N ASP A 595 -1.49 -21.59 7.16
CA ASP A 595 -0.40 -22.49 7.54
C ASP A 595 0.21 -23.13 6.30
N ILE A 596 -0.60 -23.38 5.26
CA ILE A 596 -0.19 -24.00 4.00
C ILE A 596 -0.58 -23.08 2.81
N CYS A 597 0.42 -22.56 2.10
CA CYS A 597 0.25 -21.92 0.80
C CYS A 597 0.13 -23.00 -0.27
N GLN A 598 -1.10 -23.27 -0.73
CA GLN A 598 -1.38 -24.38 -1.63
C GLN A 598 -1.77 -23.88 -3.04
N LEU A 599 -0.82 -23.22 -3.70
CA LEU A 599 -0.95 -22.60 -5.02
C LEU A 599 -0.12 -23.37 -6.07
N GLY A 600 -0.19 -22.98 -7.35
CA GLY A 600 0.63 -23.59 -8.41
C GLY A 600 2.13 -23.28 -8.25
N ILE A 601 2.99 -24.08 -8.88
CA ILE A 601 4.46 -23.88 -8.83
C ILE A 601 4.90 -22.50 -9.35
N ASP A 602 4.10 -21.87 -10.22
CA ASP A 602 4.32 -20.52 -10.73
C ASP A 602 4.19 -19.43 -9.64
N GLN A 603 3.50 -19.72 -8.54
CA GLN A 603 3.36 -18.86 -7.36
C GLN A 603 4.50 -19.06 -6.34
N ARG A 604 5.43 -20.00 -6.57
CA ARG A 604 6.50 -20.34 -5.61
C ARG A 604 7.31 -19.13 -5.15
N LYS A 605 7.66 -18.20 -6.04
CA LYS A 605 8.54 -17.06 -5.72
C LYS A 605 7.96 -16.13 -4.66
N ILE A 606 6.63 -15.95 -4.66
CA ILE A 606 5.98 -15.09 -3.66
C ILE A 606 5.82 -15.83 -2.32
N ASN A 607 5.54 -17.13 -2.36
CA ASN A 607 5.52 -17.96 -1.15
C ASN A 607 6.90 -18.00 -0.47
N MET A 608 7.99 -18.03 -1.25
CA MET A 608 9.35 -17.90 -0.72
C MET A 608 9.61 -16.52 -0.13
N LEU A 609 9.10 -15.44 -0.74
CA LEU A 609 9.22 -14.10 -0.16
C LEU A 609 8.53 -14.00 1.21
N ALA A 610 7.40 -14.70 1.41
CA ALA A 610 6.75 -14.76 2.71
C ALA A 610 7.62 -15.46 3.77
N ARG A 611 8.35 -16.52 3.39
CA ARG A 611 9.33 -17.16 4.28
C ARG A 611 10.53 -16.25 4.57
N ASP A 612 11.03 -15.52 3.57
CA ASP A 612 12.09 -14.50 3.75
C ASP A 612 11.63 -13.41 4.74
N TYR A 613 10.38 -12.96 4.60
CA TYR A 613 9.76 -11.98 5.50
C TYR A 613 9.66 -12.52 6.93
N CYS A 614 9.31 -13.80 7.13
CA CYS A 614 9.31 -14.41 8.47
C CYS A 614 10.69 -14.31 9.14
N ASP A 615 11.78 -14.54 8.41
CA ASP A 615 13.14 -14.44 8.96
C ASP A 615 13.48 -12.99 9.36
N GLN A 616 13.17 -12.04 8.48
CA GLN A 616 13.45 -10.62 8.70
C GLN A 616 12.61 -10.03 9.85
N ALA A 617 11.33 -10.39 9.91
CA ALA A 617 10.38 -9.94 10.94
C ALA A 617 10.41 -10.80 12.21
N LYS A 618 11.24 -11.86 12.24
CA LYS A 618 11.37 -12.81 13.35
C LYS A 618 10.05 -13.50 13.72
N ILE A 619 9.25 -13.84 12.71
CA ILE A 619 8.04 -14.62 12.85
C ILE A 619 8.44 -16.10 12.92
N ARG A 620 8.12 -16.75 14.04
CA ARG A 620 8.57 -18.13 14.31
C ARG A 620 7.98 -19.15 13.35
N PHE A 621 6.67 -19.04 13.08
CA PHE A 621 5.97 -19.98 12.22
C PHE A 621 6.02 -19.50 10.78
N LYS A 622 6.65 -20.29 9.92
CA LYS A 622 6.70 -20.03 8.48
C LYS A 622 5.56 -20.80 7.80
N PRO A 623 4.93 -20.21 6.78
CA PRO A 623 3.96 -20.95 5.98
C PRO A 623 4.67 -22.10 5.25
N ILE A 624 4.05 -23.27 5.27
CA ILE A 624 4.45 -24.39 4.42
C ILE A 624 4.02 -24.08 2.99
N ILE A 625 4.91 -24.30 2.03
CA ILE A 625 4.61 -24.13 0.61
C ILE A 625 4.35 -25.51 0.04
N LEU A 626 3.12 -25.76 -0.41
CA LEU A 626 2.71 -27.05 -0.99
C LEU A 626 2.25 -26.82 -2.44
N SER A 627 3.23 -26.63 -3.32
CA SER A 627 3.01 -26.20 -4.69
C SER A 627 2.49 -27.35 -5.55
N HIS A 628 1.36 -27.19 -6.24
CA HIS A 628 0.81 -28.23 -7.11
C HIS A 628 1.33 -28.16 -8.55
N HIS A 629 1.15 -29.27 -9.27
CA HIS A 629 1.53 -29.46 -10.67
C HIS A 629 0.79 -28.50 -11.62
N MET A 630 1.48 -28.02 -12.65
CA MET A 630 0.88 -27.19 -13.69
C MET A 630 0.32 -28.07 -14.80
N LEU A 631 -1.01 -28.21 -14.84
CA LEU A 631 -1.68 -29.02 -15.87
C LEU A 631 -1.36 -28.52 -17.29
N MET A 632 -0.98 -29.46 -18.16
CA MET A 632 -0.53 -29.19 -19.53
C MET A 632 -1.64 -28.59 -20.42
N GLY A 633 -1.22 -27.85 -21.44
CA GLY A 633 -2.10 -27.47 -22.55
C GLY A 633 -2.30 -28.64 -23.51
N LEU A 634 -3.44 -28.70 -24.20
CA LEU A 634 -3.77 -29.84 -25.06
C LEU A 634 -2.89 -29.98 -26.32
N LYS A 635 -2.17 -28.92 -26.73
CA LYS A 635 -1.33 -28.96 -27.94
C LYS A 635 0.12 -29.29 -27.58
N GLU A 636 0.84 -29.83 -28.56
CA GLU A 636 2.27 -30.14 -28.44
C GLU A 636 3.09 -28.92 -27.99
N GLY A 637 4.01 -29.14 -27.04
CA GLY A 637 4.91 -28.09 -26.52
C GLY A 637 4.26 -27.07 -25.58
N GLN A 638 2.98 -27.23 -25.22
CA GLN A 638 2.31 -26.34 -24.26
C GLN A 638 2.42 -26.86 -22.83
N GLU A 639 3.47 -26.44 -22.12
CA GLU A 639 3.72 -26.81 -20.71
C GLU A 639 2.59 -26.39 -19.75
N LYS A 640 1.77 -25.40 -20.13
CA LYS A 640 0.65 -24.92 -19.32
C LYS A 640 -0.51 -24.49 -20.23
N MET A 641 -1.72 -24.84 -19.81
CA MET A 641 -2.95 -24.38 -20.46
C MET A 641 -3.08 -22.84 -20.49
N SER A 642 -3.58 -22.30 -21.61
CA SER A 642 -3.62 -20.85 -21.84
C SER A 642 -5.02 -20.37 -22.20
N LYS A 643 -5.52 -19.36 -21.47
CA LYS A 643 -6.82 -18.72 -21.75
C LYS A 643 -6.88 -18.04 -23.12
N SER A 644 -5.73 -17.74 -23.74
CA SER A 644 -5.70 -17.09 -25.06
C SER A 644 -5.77 -18.04 -26.24
N ASP A 645 -5.62 -19.33 -25.99
CA ASP A 645 -5.81 -20.36 -27.01
C ASP A 645 -6.97 -21.25 -26.53
N PRO A 646 -8.23 -20.92 -26.88
CA PRO A 646 -9.40 -21.64 -26.37
C PRO A 646 -9.41 -23.14 -26.69
N GLU A 647 -8.68 -23.58 -27.72
CA GLU A 647 -8.54 -25.00 -28.08
C GLU A 647 -7.40 -25.68 -27.31
N SER A 648 -6.56 -24.93 -26.58
CA SER A 648 -5.54 -25.50 -25.67
C SER A 648 -6.09 -25.88 -24.29
N ALA A 649 -7.31 -25.45 -23.96
CA ALA A 649 -7.87 -25.56 -22.63
C ALA A 649 -9.32 -26.05 -22.67
N ILE A 650 -9.66 -26.94 -21.74
CA ILE A 650 -11.06 -27.30 -21.45
C ILE A 650 -11.59 -26.30 -20.43
N PHE A 651 -12.73 -25.68 -20.73
CA PHE A 651 -13.44 -24.82 -19.80
C PHE A 651 -14.52 -25.61 -19.06
N MET A 652 -14.83 -25.16 -17.84
CA MET A 652 -15.71 -25.88 -16.92
C MET A 652 -17.14 -26.06 -17.43
N GLU A 653 -17.54 -25.23 -18.38
CA GLU A 653 -18.87 -25.19 -18.98
C GLU A 653 -18.86 -25.49 -20.49
N ASP A 654 -17.76 -26.06 -21.01
CA ASP A 654 -17.71 -26.54 -22.40
C ASP A 654 -18.77 -27.65 -22.61
N ALA A 655 -19.44 -27.63 -23.76
CA ALA A 655 -20.41 -28.65 -24.13
C ALA A 655 -19.71 -30.01 -24.31
N ALA A 656 -20.47 -31.11 -24.26
CA ALA A 656 -19.89 -32.46 -24.38
C ALA A 656 -19.15 -32.65 -25.72
N GLU A 657 -19.67 -32.03 -26.78
CA GLU A 657 -19.10 -32.03 -28.12
C GLU A 657 -17.82 -31.18 -28.19
N ASP A 658 -17.74 -30.07 -27.44
CA ASP A 658 -16.54 -29.25 -27.36
C ASP A 658 -15.40 -30.00 -26.65
N VAL A 659 -15.71 -30.69 -25.55
CA VAL A 659 -14.74 -31.55 -24.84
C VAL A 659 -14.24 -32.65 -25.77
N SER A 660 -15.15 -33.34 -26.45
CA SER A 660 -14.82 -34.42 -27.39
C SER A 660 -13.90 -33.92 -28.50
N ARG A 661 -14.26 -32.82 -29.16
CA ARG A 661 -13.45 -32.20 -30.22
C ARG A 661 -12.05 -31.81 -29.73
N LYS A 662 -11.95 -31.20 -28.54
CA LYS A 662 -10.65 -30.74 -28.01
C LYS A 662 -9.73 -31.91 -27.65
N ILE A 663 -10.27 -32.95 -27.02
CA ILE A 663 -9.51 -34.15 -26.66
C ILE A 663 -9.09 -34.96 -27.89
N GLU A 664 -9.97 -35.10 -28.88
CA GLU A 664 -9.66 -35.76 -30.14
C GLU A 664 -8.43 -35.12 -30.83
N ASN A 665 -8.38 -33.77 -30.83
CA ASN A 665 -7.29 -33.00 -31.42
C ASN A 665 -6.07 -32.82 -30.52
N ALA A 666 -6.11 -33.28 -29.26
CA ALA A 666 -5.00 -33.11 -28.33
C ALA A 666 -3.77 -33.96 -28.70
N PHE A 667 -2.59 -33.48 -28.33
CA PHE A 667 -1.34 -34.20 -28.52
C PHE A 667 -1.31 -35.47 -27.66
N CYS A 668 -1.05 -36.64 -28.27
CA CYS A 668 -0.99 -37.92 -27.57
C CYS A 668 -0.14 -38.93 -28.36
N PRO A 669 1.20 -38.78 -28.37
CA PRO A 669 2.08 -39.72 -29.04
C PRO A 669 1.99 -41.12 -28.41
N GLU A 670 1.81 -42.16 -29.24
CA GLU A 670 1.62 -43.55 -28.80
C GLU A 670 2.83 -44.09 -28.03
N GLY A 671 2.59 -44.60 -26.82
CA GLY A 671 3.63 -45.16 -25.95
C GLY A 671 4.63 -44.15 -25.39
N VAL A 672 4.40 -42.85 -25.57
CA VAL A 672 5.26 -41.78 -25.05
C VAL A 672 4.56 -41.06 -23.90
N VAL A 673 5.20 -41.07 -22.73
CA VAL A 673 4.71 -40.44 -21.50
C VAL A 673 5.11 -38.98 -21.41
N GLU A 674 6.34 -38.66 -21.83
CA GLU A 674 6.90 -37.32 -21.73
C GLU A 674 6.08 -36.31 -22.54
N ALA A 675 5.73 -35.18 -21.91
CA ALA A 675 4.95 -34.10 -22.50
C ALA A 675 3.60 -34.54 -23.13
N ASN A 676 2.95 -35.58 -22.57
CA ASN A 676 1.67 -36.07 -23.05
C ASN A 676 0.49 -35.52 -22.21
N PRO A 677 -0.28 -34.54 -22.72
CA PRO A 677 -1.38 -33.93 -21.96
C PRO A 677 -2.53 -34.89 -21.66
N ILE A 678 -2.74 -35.95 -22.44
CA ILE A 678 -3.78 -36.94 -22.15
C ILE A 678 -3.42 -37.72 -20.88
N LEU A 679 -2.19 -38.22 -20.79
CA LEU A 679 -1.71 -38.90 -19.59
C LEU A 679 -1.63 -37.96 -18.39
N ASP A 680 -1.25 -36.70 -18.60
CA ASP A 680 -1.25 -35.68 -17.55
C ASP A 680 -2.64 -35.49 -16.92
N TYR A 681 -3.69 -35.41 -17.75
CA TYR A 681 -5.07 -35.30 -17.28
C TYR A 681 -5.55 -36.59 -16.60
N MET A 682 -5.15 -37.75 -17.11
CA MET A 682 -5.45 -39.04 -16.46
C MET A 682 -4.81 -39.11 -15.07
N LYS A 683 -3.53 -38.73 -14.96
CA LYS A 683 -2.73 -38.78 -13.72
C LYS A 683 -3.25 -37.82 -12.65
N HIS A 684 -3.54 -36.59 -13.02
CA HIS A 684 -3.79 -35.51 -12.05
C HIS A 684 -5.29 -35.24 -11.82
N ILE A 685 -6.16 -35.66 -12.74
CA ILE A 685 -7.60 -35.46 -12.63
C ILE A 685 -8.35 -36.79 -12.51
N ILE A 686 -8.28 -37.65 -13.52
CA ILE A 686 -9.18 -38.81 -13.63
C ILE A 686 -8.88 -39.85 -12.55
N CYS A 687 -7.65 -40.38 -12.52
CA CYS A 687 -7.27 -41.43 -11.56
C CYS A 687 -7.46 -40.98 -10.09
N PRO A 688 -7.11 -39.74 -9.69
CA PRO A 688 -7.41 -39.27 -8.34
C PRO A 688 -8.91 -39.09 -8.04
N ARG A 689 -9.72 -38.70 -9.03
CA ARG A 689 -11.17 -38.47 -8.85
C ARG A 689 -11.96 -39.77 -8.71
N PHE A 690 -11.51 -40.83 -9.39
CA PHE A 690 -12.12 -42.16 -9.42
C PHE A 690 -11.23 -43.22 -8.76
N ALA A 691 -10.44 -42.81 -7.75
CA ALA A 691 -9.46 -43.70 -7.10
C ALA A 691 -10.14 -44.91 -6.41
N THR A 692 -11.40 -44.75 -6.00
CA THR A 692 -12.20 -45.80 -5.34
C THR A 692 -12.75 -46.83 -6.32
N GLU A 693 -13.20 -46.40 -7.50
CA GLU A 693 -13.80 -47.24 -8.54
C GLU A 693 -12.77 -47.82 -9.51
N GLY A 694 -11.63 -47.14 -9.65
CA GLY A 694 -10.67 -47.36 -10.73
C GLY A 694 -11.12 -46.73 -12.05
N VAL A 695 -10.22 -46.76 -13.03
CA VAL A 695 -10.42 -46.13 -14.35
C VAL A 695 -10.49 -47.21 -15.42
N THR A 696 -11.61 -47.33 -16.10
CA THR A 696 -11.83 -48.30 -17.18
C THR A 696 -11.42 -47.72 -18.52
N VAL A 697 -10.51 -48.42 -19.22
CA VAL A 697 -10.06 -48.06 -20.56
C VAL A 697 -10.14 -49.29 -21.46
N LYS A 698 -10.49 -49.07 -22.72
CA LYS A 698 -10.48 -50.11 -23.74
C LYS A 698 -9.04 -50.42 -24.18
N LEU A 699 -8.73 -51.71 -24.31
CA LEU A 699 -7.45 -52.20 -24.79
C LEU A 699 -7.46 -52.34 -26.31
N ALA A 700 -6.26 -52.42 -26.91
CA ALA A 700 -6.05 -52.54 -28.35
C ALA A 700 -6.66 -53.84 -28.94
N ASP A 701 -6.88 -54.87 -28.12
CA ASP A 701 -7.55 -56.11 -28.52
C ASP A 701 -9.09 -56.02 -28.47
N GLY A 702 -9.63 -54.88 -28.03
CA GLY A 702 -11.06 -54.60 -27.93
C GLY A 702 -11.68 -54.91 -26.57
N SER A 703 -10.96 -55.54 -25.64
CA SER A 703 -11.43 -55.78 -24.27
C SER A 703 -11.36 -54.52 -23.39
N GLU A 704 -12.07 -54.48 -22.27
CA GLU A 704 -11.98 -53.39 -21.30
C GLU A 704 -11.20 -53.83 -20.06
N LYS A 705 -10.35 -52.94 -19.54
CA LYS A 705 -9.62 -53.15 -18.29
C LYS A 705 -9.81 -51.95 -17.36
N THR A 706 -10.10 -52.24 -16.09
CA THR A 706 -10.13 -51.23 -15.03
C THR A 706 -8.78 -51.19 -14.31
N PHE A 707 -8.17 -50.02 -14.29
CA PHE A 707 -6.90 -49.74 -13.64
C PHE A 707 -7.14 -49.11 -12.27
N ALA A 708 -6.58 -49.71 -11.21
CA ALA A 708 -6.73 -49.20 -9.85
C ALA A 708 -5.79 -48.02 -9.55
N ALA A 709 -4.64 -47.98 -10.24
CA ALA A 709 -3.63 -46.94 -10.09
C ALA A 709 -3.18 -46.41 -11.46
N TYR A 710 -2.79 -45.12 -11.50
CA TYR A 710 -2.27 -44.49 -12.71
C TYR A 710 -1.03 -45.21 -13.28
N GLN A 711 -0.16 -45.74 -12.41
CA GLN A 711 1.06 -46.42 -12.85
C GLN A 711 0.77 -47.63 -13.74
N GLU A 712 -0.28 -48.40 -13.42
CA GLU A 712 -0.70 -49.55 -14.23
C GLU A 712 -1.23 -49.12 -15.59
N LEU A 713 -1.92 -47.99 -15.66
CA LEU A 713 -2.42 -47.41 -16.91
C LEU A 713 -1.27 -46.88 -17.77
N GLU A 714 -0.30 -46.19 -17.17
CA GLU A 714 0.91 -45.69 -17.84
C GLU A 714 1.72 -46.85 -18.44
N GLU A 715 1.96 -47.91 -17.66
CA GLU A 715 2.67 -49.11 -18.13
C GLU A 715 1.94 -49.78 -19.30
N ALA A 716 0.60 -49.88 -19.24
CA ALA A 716 -0.19 -50.43 -20.34
C ALA A 716 -0.14 -49.55 -21.60
N PHE A 717 -0.11 -48.22 -21.46
CA PHE A 717 0.04 -47.29 -22.58
C PHE A 717 1.45 -47.38 -23.21
N VAL A 718 2.51 -47.42 -22.39
CA VAL A 718 3.90 -47.61 -22.86
C VAL A 718 4.07 -48.95 -23.57
N ALA A 719 3.46 -50.01 -23.04
CA ALA A 719 3.43 -51.33 -23.66
C ALA A 719 2.51 -51.41 -24.89
N ARG A 720 1.84 -50.31 -25.28
CA ARG A 720 0.88 -50.22 -26.39
C ARG A 720 -0.30 -51.20 -26.27
N GLN A 721 -0.64 -51.59 -25.06
CA GLN A 721 -1.86 -52.35 -24.75
C GLN A 721 -3.09 -51.45 -24.77
N VAL A 722 -2.90 -50.17 -24.43
CA VAL A 722 -3.88 -49.10 -24.61
C VAL A 722 -3.34 -48.17 -25.71
N ASN A 723 -4.14 -47.90 -26.74
CA ASN A 723 -3.79 -46.91 -27.77
C ASN A 723 -4.31 -45.51 -27.38
N GLY A 724 -3.77 -44.47 -28.00
CA GLY A 724 -4.10 -43.07 -27.75
C GLY A 724 -5.55 -42.72 -28.08
N ALA A 725 -6.17 -43.37 -29.08
CA ALA A 725 -7.58 -43.13 -29.41
C ALA A 725 -8.52 -43.62 -28.29
N ASP A 726 -8.30 -44.83 -27.78
CA ASP A 726 -9.07 -45.41 -26.67
C ASP A 726 -8.80 -44.67 -25.35
N LEU A 727 -7.56 -44.23 -25.12
CA LEU A 727 -7.22 -43.39 -23.96
C LEU A 727 -7.93 -42.03 -24.01
N LYS A 728 -7.95 -41.38 -25.18
CA LYS A 728 -8.70 -40.13 -25.42
C LYS A 728 -10.20 -40.33 -25.24
N ALA A 729 -10.76 -41.44 -25.72
CA ALA A 729 -12.17 -41.77 -25.56
C ALA A 729 -12.54 -41.95 -24.08
N ALA A 730 -11.70 -42.68 -23.32
CA ALA A 730 -11.87 -42.84 -21.89
C ALA A 730 -11.79 -41.49 -21.15
N LEU A 731 -10.77 -40.68 -21.44
CA LEU A 731 -10.63 -39.34 -20.86
C LEU A 731 -11.86 -38.47 -21.16
N THR A 732 -12.33 -38.46 -22.40
CA THR A 732 -13.52 -37.70 -22.82
C THR A 732 -14.77 -38.11 -22.03
N LYS A 733 -14.99 -39.43 -21.86
CA LYS A 733 -16.10 -39.97 -21.06
C LYS A 733 -16.06 -39.44 -19.62
N TYR A 734 -14.92 -39.62 -18.94
CA TYR A 734 -14.78 -39.22 -17.54
C TYR A 734 -14.84 -37.71 -17.35
N LEU A 735 -14.26 -36.93 -18.26
CA LEU A 735 -14.36 -35.47 -18.20
C LEU A 735 -15.80 -34.99 -18.37
N ASN A 736 -16.55 -35.58 -19.31
CA ASN A 736 -17.95 -35.23 -19.48
C ASN A 736 -18.80 -35.60 -18.26
N GLU A 737 -18.53 -36.74 -17.63
CA GLU A 737 -19.18 -37.13 -16.37
C GLU A 737 -18.90 -36.12 -15.23
N ILE A 738 -17.64 -35.70 -15.08
CA ILE A 738 -17.25 -34.72 -14.06
C ILE A 738 -17.87 -33.34 -14.31
N LEU A 739 -17.98 -32.91 -15.57
CA LEU A 739 -18.47 -31.58 -15.92
C LEU A 739 -20.00 -31.50 -15.99
N GLU A 740 -20.70 -32.63 -16.03
CA GLU A 740 -22.16 -32.65 -16.16
C GLU A 740 -22.89 -31.89 -15.04
N PRO A 741 -22.54 -32.04 -13.75
CA PRO A 741 -23.16 -31.24 -12.68
C PRO A 741 -22.99 -29.73 -12.86
N VAL A 742 -21.87 -29.29 -13.43
CA VAL A 742 -21.62 -27.88 -13.74
C VAL A 742 -22.53 -27.42 -14.88
N ARG A 743 -22.64 -28.20 -15.96
CA ARG A 743 -23.54 -27.89 -17.09
C ARG A 743 -24.99 -27.80 -16.64
N GLU A 744 -25.45 -28.78 -15.85
CA GLU A 744 -26.80 -28.79 -15.29
C GLU A 744 -27.08 -27.55 -14.43
N HIS A 745 -26.13 -27.16 -13.57
CA HIS A 745 -26.24 -25.96 -12.75
C HIS A 745 -26.39 -24.68 -13.61
N PHE A 746 -25.57 -24.52 -14.64
CA PHE A 746 -25.59 -23.36 -15.53
C PHE A 746 -26.65 -23.40 -16.64
N SER A 747 -27.47 -24.46 -16.71
CA SER A 747 -28.56 -24.59 -17.70
C SER A 747 -29.83 -23.81 -17.33
N LYS A 748 -29.96 -23.38 -16.07
CA LYS A 748 -31.21 -22.84 -15.50
C LYS A 748 -30.95 -21.70 -14.49
N GLY A 749 -32.00 -20.92 -14.22
CA GLY A 749 -32.02 -19.89 -13.17
C GLY A 749 -30.97 -18.78 -13.33
N GLU A 750 -30.59 -18.19 -12.19
CA GLU A 750 -29.64 -17.07 -12.12
C GLU A 750 -28.24 -17.45 -12.63
N ALA A 751 -27.82 -18.71 -12.44
CA ALA A 751 -26.53 -19.21 -12.90
C ALA A 751 -26.41 -19.09 -14.44
N LYS A 752 -27.47 -19.45 -15.18
CA LYS A 752 -27.51 -19.30 -16.65
C LYS A 752 -27.29 -17.85 -17.08
N GLU A 753 -27.96 -16.90 -16.41
CA GLU A 753 -27.83 -15.47 -16.72
C GLU A 753 -26.43 -14.96 -16.41
N LEU A 754 -25.85 -15.39 -15.29
CA LEU A 754 -24.48 -15.08 -14.90
C LEU A 754 -23.47 -15.56 -15.94
N LEU A 755 -23.61 -16.81 -16.41
CA LEU A 755 -22.74 -17.36 -17.47
C LEU A 755 -22.90 -16.58 -18.78
N ALA A 756 -24.13 -16.23 -19.17
CA ALA A 756 -24.37 -15.44 -20.37
C ALA A 756 -23.68 -14.06 -20.30
N LYS A 757 -23.74 -13.40 -19.14
CA LYS A 757 -23.01 -12.14 -18.90
C LYS A 757 -21.50 -12.35 -18.97
N VAL A 758 -20.94 -13.36 -18.31
CA VAL A 758 -19.50 -13.63 -18.34
C VAL A 758 -19.00 -13.93 -19.77
N ARG A 759 -19.77 -14.67 -20.58
CA ARG A 759 -19.45 -14.94 -21.99
C ARG A 759 -19.48 -13.67 -22.86
N SER A 760 -20.26 -12.66 -22.49
CA SER A 760 -20.31 -11.38 -23.20
C SER A 760 -19.09 -10.49 -22.95
N PHE A 761 -18.31 -10.76 -21.90
CA PHE A 761 -17.18 -9.92 -21.53
C PHE A 761 -15.96 -10.17 -22.43
N ARG A 762 -15.35 -9.09 -22.89
CA ARG A 762 -14.07 -9.15 -23.58
C ARG A 762 -12.95 -9.42 -22.58
N ILE A 763 -12.21 -10.50 -22.78
CA ILE A 763 -11.03 -10.82 -21.97
C ILE A 763 -9.91 -9.84 -22.33
N THR A 764 -9.47 -9.04 -21.35
CA THR A 764 -8.28 -8.19 -21.46
C THR A 764 -7.09 -8.84 -20.77
N ARG A 765 -5.88 -8.54 -21.25
CA ARG A 765 -4.64 -9.07 -20.68
C ARG A 765 -4.00 -8.08 -19.72
#